data_AF-A0A838QRG1-F1
#
_entry.id   AF-A0A838QRG1-F1
#
_cell.length_a   1.000
_cell.length_b   1.000
_cell.length_c   1.000
_cell.angle_alpha   90.00
_cell.angle_beta   90.00
_cell.angle_gamma   90.00
#
_symmetry.space_group_name_H-M   'P 1'
#
loop_
_entity.id
_entity.type
_entity.pdbx_description
1 polymer ?
#
loop_
_entity_poly.entity_id
_entity_poly.type
_entity_poly.pdbx_seq_one_letter_code
_entity_poly.pdbx_strand_id
1 'polypeptide(L)'
;MEVSVSGIVMGVTPERIGYNSGHFMPGSNTAAWWKYSGVNAARVWATPNTVEGADDNGVWGDGVGSQSQFLARRTALRADPLNTSYINWPYLENRYATNPTTSNRVILNHAFGVLQDLGAESVVEIHRSVGTYPLGAAGTASGWAGRWEHWQHFYAQAFYLAKNFDVARFQMYNEPNHVSNITLPQEEYIERLQFASDAVQAAIADVNTLYGKSLDAQMQGPVTAGANSLYNERTTDSDPRDDAIGWGERVIDNLHTNFLGQVDPSFKLIDTYAYQQYSGNASTWTNNHQTLRGYVNADVPGENIRFAVTEMNVSTAGNFELTTDSLDTPARYTQMGSILAAMAKQQAEELYVFKFSQTADDSASGVKKNGVHYVDNDSAPYNIGASTKAAEVVRLFVKGFAGAQELLQTPAASGSGATDLQLAAARHGGAGRYALMSSNLAVSSRSLDLNLSGWGLTPGTYLTVEEVSGESHGELRRLVQVPASGQISLDQPAESVLLVTAPDTAPAYRVTLGATDDAMVKAGGNAADNFGTSPNLYAKNDPAAAQAGARNVSFIKFGMGEIGASSVEQAILRVHGENDGSNATVITHVYGLLSDNWDEETITWNNAPNLKDSLGVVDDISHNFVEGVGVTADIVGHFTGTQTAHELMLDVTPFIAAHPDQQITFMIAREVRFDGENVDDALTSLKLASKESGVDAGPQLILSLDATALPADFNGDGVVDGEDLGAWKTGVGRNGDALKGHGDADQDGDVDGIDFLSWQRALGSQLPVIATIAAAAVPEPSAFVLVLCGGWSWKAFRGLIR
;
A
#
# COMPACT_ATOMS: atom_id res chain seq x y z
N MET A 1 -23.45 -18.81 2.81
CA MET A 1 -23.52 -18.75 1.33
C MET A 1 -22.24 -19.37 0.82
N GLU A 2 -22.28 -20.14 -0.26
CA GLU A 2 -21.08 -20.90 -0.66
C GLU A 2 -20.19 -20.06 -1.57
N VAL A 3 -18.91 -19.93 -1.20
CA VAL A 3 -17.87 -19.30 -2.02
C VAL A 3 -16.73 -20.29 -2.21
N SER A 4 -16.45 -20.66 -3.46
CA SER A 4 -15.34 -21.58 -3.78
C SER A 4 -14.20 -20.84 -4.46
N VAL A 5 -13.00 -20.97 -3.92
CA VAL A 5 -11.76 -20.45 -4.53
C VAL A 5 -11.20 -21.42 -5.57
N SER A 6 -10.38 -20.91 -6.49
CA SER A 6 -9.74 -21.69 -7.56
C SER A 6 -8.24 -21.38 -7.60
N GLY A 7 -7.42 -22.38 -7.89
CA GLY A 7 -5.97 -22.23 -8.13
C GLY A 7 -5.61 -21.97 -9.61
N ILE A 8 -6.60 -21.80 -10.49
CA ILE A 8 -6.37 -21.54 -11.92
C ILE A 8 -5.94 -20.08 -12.09
N VAL A 9 -4.74 -19.85 -12.65
CA VAL A 9 -4.24 -18.53 -13.02
C VAL A 9 -4.90 -18.05 -14.31
N MET A 10 -5.44 -16.83 -14.29
CA MET A 10 -6.17 -16.21 -15.42
C MET A 10 -5.48 -14.98 -16.00
N GLY A 11 -4.42 -14.51 -15.36
CA GLY A 11 -3.68 -13.30 -15.76
C GLY A 11 -2.80 -12.80 -14.63
N VAL A 12 -2.53 -11.51 -14.65
CA VAL A 12 -1.78 -10.84 -13.58
C VAL A 12 -2.61 -9.79 -12.87
N THR A 13 -2.33 -9.57 -11.58
CA THR A 13 -2.89 -8.46 -10.82
C THR A 13 -2.28 -7.13 -11.28
N PRO A 14 -2.80 -5.96 -10.83
CA PRO A 14 -2.18 -4.69 -11.18
C PRO A 14 -0.68 -4.64 -10.85
N GLU A 15 0.11 -4.13 -11.78
CA GLU A 15 1.56 -3.97 -11.60
C GLU A 15 1.83 -2.85 -10.61
N ARG A 16 1.11 -1.73 -10.77
CA ARG A 16 1.30 -0.51 -9.98
C ARG A 16 0.00 -0.08 -9.31
N ILE A 17 0.03 0.05 -8.00
CA ILE A 17 -1.06 0.60 -7.21
C ILE A 17 -0.48 1.72 -6.35
N GLY A 18 -1.00 2.93 -6.53
CA GLY A 18 -0.39 4.12 -5.96
C GLY A 18 -1.37 5.22 -5.60
N TYR A 19 -0.82 6.32 -5.11
CA TYR A 19 -1.57 7.54 -4.86
C TYR A 19 -1.10 8.68 -5.76
N ASN A 20 -2.00 9.61 -6.01
CA ASN A 20 -1.61 10.96 -6.38
C ASN A 20 -1.09 11.68 -5.13
N SER A 21 0.13 12.23 -5.22
CA SER A 21 0.84 12.80 -4.08
C SER A 21 0.05 13.93 -3.40
N GLY A 22 -0.02 13.90 -2.07
CA GLY A 22 -0.49 15.00 -1.23
C GLY A 22 0.66 15.96 -0.83
N HIS A 23 0.58 16.56 0.36
CA HIS A 23 1.75 17.22 0.94
C HIS A 23 2.86 16.19 1.19
N PHE A 24 4.10 16.54 0.87
CA PHE A 24 5.26 15.66 1.02
C PHE A 24 6.51 16.51 1.29
N MET A 25 6.75 16.81 2.57
CA MET A 25 7.75 17.77 3.01
C MET A 25 8.80 17.09 3.91
N PRO A 26 10.06 17.53 3.86
CA PRO A 26 11.08 17.07 4.81
C PRO A 26 10.61 17.26 6.27
N GLY A 27 10.80 16.21 7.08
CA GLY A 27 10.40 16.20 8.49
C GLY A 27 8.92 15.89 8.74
N SER A 28 8.09 15.74 7.70
CA SER A 28 6.72 15.23 7.89
C SER A 28 6.70 13.72 8.09
N ASN A 29 5.65 13.22 8.72
CA ASN A 29 5.38 11.78 8.84
C ASN A 29 4.75 11.17 7.57
N THR A 30 4.66 11.91 6.45
CA THR A 30 4.05 11.45 5.20
C THR A 30 4.68 10.13 4.73
N ALA A 31 6.01 10.03 4.77
CA ALA A 31 6.75 8.83 4.37
C ALA A 31 6.31 7.58 5.15
N ALA A 32 6.05 7.73 6.45
CA ALA A 32 5.61 6.63 7.32
C ALA A 32 4.24 6.09 6.88
N TRP A 33 3.32 6.97 6.52
CA TRP A 33 1.99 6.58 6.04
C TRP A 33 2.03 5.96 4.64
N TRP A 34 2.94 6.41 3.77
CA TRP A 34 3.20 5.74 2.49
C TRP A 34 3.75 4.32 2.72
N LYS A 35 4.76 4.16 3.58
CA LYS A 35 5.31 2.85 3.98
C LYS A 35 4.20 1.93 4.53
N TYR A 36 3.38 2.42 5.47
CA TYR A 36 2.29 1.66 6.08
C TYR A 36 1.21 1.25 5.07
N SER A 37 0.88 2.11 4.09
CA SER A 37 -0.09 1.76 3.04
C SER A 37 0.39 0.65 2.10
N GLY A 38 1.71 0.42 2.02
CA GLY A 38 2.34 -0.59 1.19
C GLY A 38 2.32 -0.31 -0.32
N VAL A 39 1.85 0.87 -0.76
CA VAL A 39 1.75 1.20 -2.19
C VAL A 39 3.11 1.12 -2.88
N ASN A 40 3.13 0.63 -4.11
CA ASN A 40 4.35 0.45 -4.90
C ASN A 40 4.48 1.45 -6.05
N ALA A 41 3.63 2.48 -6.09
CA ALA A 41 3.70 3.51 -7.12
C ALA A 41 3.22 4.88 -6.61
N ALA A 42 3.69 5.93 -7.28
CA ALA A 42 3.29 7.31 -7.01
C ALA A 42 3.03 8.08 -8.30
N ARG A 43 2.00 8.92 -8.33
CA ARG A 43 1.83 9.96 -9.34
C ARG A 43 2.15 11.31 -8.73
N VAL A 44 3.21 11.95 -9.21
CA VAL A 44 3.77 13.18 -8.64
C VAL A 44 3.71 14.31 -9.65
N TRP A 45 3.23 15.47 -9.21
CA TRP A 45 3.16 16.67 -10.03
C TRP A 45 4.46 17.47 -9.92
N ALA A 46 5.25 17.48 -11.00
CA ALA A 46 6.44 18.33 -11.09
C ALA A 46 6.07 19.63 -11.80
N THR A 47 5.39 20.53 -11.05
CA THR A 47 4.88 21.79 -11.58
C THR A 47 5.99 22.59 -12.28
N PRO A 48 5.85 22.92 -13.58
CA PRO A 48 6.93 23.55 -14.35
C PRO A 48 7.55 24.79 -13.69
N ASN A 49 6.74 25.74 -13.23
CA ASN A 49 7.21 26.97 -12.54
C ASN A 49 7.90 26.72 -11.19
N THR A 50 7.73 25.53 -10.60
CA THR A 50 8.42 25.14 -9.37
C THR A 50 9.87 24.75 -9.67
N VAL A 51 10.12 24.06 -10.78
CA VAL A 51 11.44 23.52 -11.13
C VAL A 51 12.27 24.44 -12.02
N GLU A 52 11.60 25.22 -12.86
CA GLU A 52 12.24 26.14 -13.82
C GLU A 52 11.36 27.38 -14.01
N GLY A 53 11.95 28.53 -14.35
CA GLY A 53 11.18 29.70 -14.78
C GLY A 53 10.55 29.48 -16.17
N ALA A 54 10.13 30.57 -16.82
CA ALA A 54 9.72 30.47 -18.23
C ALA A 54 10.88 30.06 -19.17
N ASP A 55 12.13 30.29 -18.75
CA ASP A 55 13.36 30.17 -19.55
C ASP A 55 14.54 29.88 -18.59
N ASP A 56 15.52 29.07 -19.01
CA ASP A 56 16.67 28.64 -18.20
C ASP A 56 17.88 29.60 -18.25
N ASN A 57 18.07 30.31 -19.36
CA ASN A 57 19.25 31.15 -19.65
C ASN A 57 18.91 32.61 -19.97
N GLY A 58 17.64 32.99 -19.91
CA GLY A 58 17.17 34.38 -19.99
C GLY A 58 17.14 34.96 -21.41
N VAL A 59 17.39 34.13 -22.43
CA VAL A 59 17.12 34.44 -23.84
C VAL A 59 16.18 33.38 -24.41
N TRP A 60 14.89 33.71 -24.41
CA TRP A 60 13.84 32.80 -24.89
C TRP A 60 14.17 32.18 -26.24
N GLY A 61 14.17 30.85 -26.27
CA GLY A 61 14.44 30.02 -27.42
C GLY A 61 15.91 29.75 -27.68
N ASP A 62 16.85 30.27 -26.90
CA ASP A 62 18.29 30.02 -27.04
C ASP A 62 18.86 30.28 -28.46
N GLY A 63 18.24 31.19 -29.21
CA GLY A 63 18.60 31.46 -30.61
C GLY A 63 18.10 30.42 -31.63
N VAL A 64 17.23 29.49 -31.22
CA VAL A 64 16.52 28.54 -32.08
C VAL A 64 15.33 29.23 -32.76
N GLY A 65 15.48 29.54 -34.05
CA GLY A 65 14.44 30.18 -34.87
C GLY A 65 13.96 29.35 -36.07
N SER A 66 14.43 28.11 -36.21
CA SER A 66 14.10 27.23 -37.33
C SER A 66 14.28 25.75 -36.97
N GLN A 67 13.67 24.87 -37.76
CA GLN A 67 13.79 23.41 -37.58
C GLN A 67 15.25 22.93 -37.61
N SER A 68 16.06 23.46 -38.54
CA SER A 68 17.47 23.07 -38.64
C SER A 68 18.28 23.50 -37.42
N GLN A 69 17.99 24.68 -36.87
CA GLN A 69 18.59 25.15 -35.63
C GLN A 69 18.14 24.31 -34.42
N PHE A 70 16.86 23.92 -34.36
CA PHE A 70 16.36 23.02 -33.33
C PHE A 70 17.11 21.69 -33.34
N LEU A 71 17.20 21.04 -34.51
CA LEU A 71 17.90 19.76 -34.64
C LEU A 71 19.40 19.86 -34.30
N ALA A 72 20.04 20.96 -34.69
CA ALA A 72 21.44 21.22 -34.36
C ALA A 72 21.63 21.42 -32.84
N ARG A 73 20.76 22.21 -32.20
CA ARG A 73 20.82 22.50 -30.76
C ARG A 73 20.52 21.24 -29.94
N ARG A 74 19.49 20.48 -30.30
CA ARG A 74 19.18 19.15 -29.73
C ARG A 74 20.39 18.23 -29.79
N THR A 75 21.03 18.11 -30.96
CA THR A 75 22.22 17.25 -31.12
C THR A 75 23.38 17.71 -30.24
N ALA A 76 23.62 19.02 -30.15
CA ALA A 76 24.69 19.58 -29.34
C ALA A 76 24.46 19.37 -27.84
N LEU A 77 23.22 19.57 -27.36
CA LEU A 77 22.84 19.33 -25.98
C LEU A 77 23.02 17.85 -25.61
N ARG A 78 22.56 16.92 -26.45
CA ARG A 78 22.70 15.48 -26.20
C ARG A 78 24.15 14.98 -26.23
N ALA A 79 25.04 15.67 -26.94
CA ALA A 79 26.47 15.35 -26.96
C ALA A 79 27.20 15.78 -25.68
N ASP A 80 26.67 16.77 -24.96
CA ASP A 80 27.19 17.24 -23.66
C ASP A 80 26.03 17.64 -22.72
N PRO A 81 25.24 16.68 -22.21
CA PRO A 81 24.01 16.96 -21.46
C PRO A 81 24.22 17.77 -20.17
N LEU A 82 25.42 17.75 -19.60
CA LEU A 82 25.76 18.45 -18.36
C LEU A 82 26.25 19.88 -18.59
N ASN A 83 26.30 20.34 -19.84
CA ASN A 83 26.78 21.67 -20.17
C ASN A 83 25.81 22.76 -19.70
N THR A 84 26.29 23.64 -18.83
CA THR A 84 25.47 24.72 -18.25
C THR A 84 25.14 25.85 -19.21
N SER A 85 25.60 25.80 -20.47
CA SER A 85 25.18 26.73 -21.53
C SER A 85 23.94 26.25 -22.33
N TYR A 86 23.51 25.01 -22.05
CA TYR A 86 22.30 24.41 -22.61
C TYR A 86 21.21 24.20 -21.56
N ILE A 87 21.57 23.90 -20.31
CA ILE A 87 20.63 23.75 -19.19
C ILE A 87 21.26 24.36 -17.95
N ASN A 88 20.57 25.28 -17.27
CA ASN A 88 21.05 25.85 -16.02
C ASN A 88 20.89 24.86 -14.83
N TRP A 89 21.72 23.82 -14.81
CA TRP A 89 21.68 22.75 -13.81
C TRP A 89 21.72 23.27 -12.35
N PRO A 90 22.64 24.17 -11.95
CA PRO A 90 22.66 24.66 -10.57
C PRO A 90 21.34 25.31 -10.13
N TYR A 91 20.65 26.01 -11.05
CA TYR A 91 19.34 26.56 -10.77
C TYR A 91 18.29 25.46 -10.61
N LEU A 92 18.16 24.56 -11.59
CA LEU A 92 17.18 23.47 -11.57
C LEU A 92 17.35 22.58 -10.33
N GLU A 93 18.58 22.16 -10.04
CA GLU A 93 18.90 21.30 -8.87
C GLU A 93 18.53 22.00 -7.55
N ASN A 94 18.85 23.29 -7.42
CA ASN A 94 18.46 24.08 -6.25
C ASN A 94 16.93 24.19 -6.12
N ARG A 95 16.20 24.36 -7.24
CA ARG A 95 14.73 24.43 -7.23
C ARG A 95 14.11 23.11 -6.77
N TYR A 96 14.58 21.97 -7.28
CA TYR A 96 14.14 20.64 -6.82
C TYR A 96 14.40 20.42 -5.33
N ALA A 97 15.53 20.91 -4.81
CA ALA A 97 15.93 20.71 -3.43
C ALA A 97 15.22 21.65 -2.43
N THR A 98 14.83 22.85 -2.84
CA THR A 98 14.46 23.92 -1.89
C THR A 98 13.09 24.55 -2.13
N ASN A 99 12.51 24.42 -3.33
CA ASN A 99 11.28 25.14 -3.65
C ASN A 99 10.06 24.21 -3.62
N PRO A 100 9.12 24.41 -2.67
CA PRO A 100 7.92 23.59 -2.62
C PRO A 100 6.96 23.92 -3.77
N THR A 101 6.23 22.92 -4.23
CA THR A 101 5.05 23.10 -5.10
C THR A 101 3.96 23.91 -4.38
N THR A 102 3.01 24.49 -5.13
CA THR A 102 2.08 25.52 -4.62
C THR A 102 0.75 24.99 -4.09
N SER A 103 0.09 24.05 -4.80
CA SER A 103 -1.21 23.50 -4.39
C SER A 103 -1.08 22.47 -3.27
N ASN A 104 -0.43 21.33 -3.56
CA ASN A 104 0.15 20.49 -2.51
C ASN A 104 1.56 21.04 -2.24
N ARG A 105 2.01 21.04 -0.98
CA ARG A 105 3.38 21.43 -0.63
C ARG A 105 4.29 20.20 -0.75
N VAL A 106 5.13 20.17 -1.78
CA VAL A 106 6.06 19.06 -2.04
C VAL A 106 7.44 19.61 -2.36
N ILE A 107 8.46 19.15 -1.64
CA ILE A 107 9.86 19.31 -2.06
C ILE A 107 10.22 18.10 -2.93
N LEU A 108 10.31 18.33 -4.24
CA LEU A 108 10.39 17.24 -5.23
C LEU A 108 11.62 16.33 -5.02
N ASN A 109 12.80 16.89 -4.74
CA ASN A 109 14.00 16.08 -4.49
C ASN A 109 13.80 15.13 -3.29
N HIS A 110 13.23 15.65 -2.20
CA HIS A 110 12.92 14.87 -1.02
C HIS A 110 11.87 13.78 -1.31
N ALA A 111 10.77 14.15 -1.96
CA ALA A 111 9.70 13.22 -2.28
C ALA A 111 10.18 12.07 -3.17
N PHE A 112 10.91 12.37 -4.26
CA PHE A 112 11.42 11.32 -5.15
C PHE A 112 12.48 10.44 -4.48
N GLY A 113 13.35 10.99 -3.62
CA GLY A 113 14.30 10.20 -2.83
C GLY A 113 13.58 9.21 -1.91
N VAL A 114 12.60 9.69 -1.13
CA VAL A 114 11.81 8.82 -0.24
C VAL A 114 11.03 7.77 -1.02
N LEU A 115 10.41 8.13 -2.15
CA LEU A 115 9.67 7.19 -2.97
C LEU A 115 10.58 6.10 -3.56
N GLN A 116 11.80 6.45 -3.97
CA GLN A 116 12.81 5.48 -4.42
C GLN A 116 13.22 4.54 -3.28
N ASP A 117 13.48 5.07 -2.08
CA ASP A 117 13.84 4.26 -0.90
C ASP A 117 12.73 3.29 -0.48
N LEU A 118 11.47 3.68 -0.67
CA LEU A 118 10.30 2.83 -0.45
C LEU A 118 10.06 1.81 -1.57
N GLY A 119 10.81 1.85 -2.67
CA GLY A 119 10.58 1.02 -3.85
C GLY A 119 9.30 1.39 -4.62
N ALA A 120 8.79 2.61 -4.45
CA ALA A 120 7.60 3.10 -5.12
C ALA A 120 7.93 3.75 -6.47
N GLU A 121 7.50 3.14 -7.56
CA GLU A 121 7.75 3.65 -8.91
C GLU A 121 6.94 4.92 -9.19
N SER A 122 7.64 5.98 -9.58
CA SER A 122 7.00 7.27 -9.86
C SER A 122 6.63 7.43 -11.34
N VAL A 123 5.42 7.94 -11.59
CA VAL A 123 5.05 8.61 -12.84
C VAL A 123 4.92 10.11 -12.58
N VAL A 124 5.54 10.91 -13.45
CA VAL A 124 5.67 12.36 -13.24
C VAL A 124 4.81 13.13 -14.23
N GLU A 125 3.87 13.91 -13.69
CA GLU A 125 3.02 14.83 -14.45
C GLU A 125 3.72 16.19 -14.59
N ILE A 126 4.10 16.56 -15.82
CA ILE A 126 4.74 17.83 -16.17
C ILE A 126 3.73 18.70 -16.93
N HIS A 127 2.74 19.23 -16.23
CA HIS A 127 1.63 19.98 -16.84
C HIS A 127 2.05 21.39 -17.31
N ARG A 128 2.55 21.51 -18.55
CA ARG A 128 2.85 22.81 -19.18
C ARG A 128 1.62 23.37 -19.91
N SER A 129 0.77 24.09 -19.17
CA SER A 129 -0.51 24.59 -19.70
C SER A 129 -0.34 25.57 -20.87
N VAL A 130 -1.25 25.53 -21.86
CA VAL A 130 -1.20 26.43 -23.03
C VAL A 130 -1.41 27.90 -22.66
N GLY A 131 -2.15 28.18 -21.58
CA GLY A 131 -2.37 29.53 -21.09
C GLY A 131 -1.12 30.16 -20.47
N THR A 132 -0.25 29.35 -19.86
CA THR A 132 0.99 29.83 -19.24
C THR A 132 2.19 29.72 -20.19
N TYR A 133 2.21 28.71 -21.06
CA TYR A 133 3.31 28.42 -21.99
C TYR A 133 2.82 28.30 -23.44
N PRO A 134 2.37 29.40 -24.07
CA PRO A 134 1.86 29.37 -25.44
C PRO A 134 2.98 29.06 -26.45
N LEU A 135 2.67 28.25 -27.47
CA LEU A 135 3.57 28.07 -28.61
C LEU A 135 3.33 29.18 -29.64
N GLY A 136 4.41 29.76 -30.16
CA GLY A 136 4.32 30.63 -31.33
C GLY A 136 3.92 29.85 -32.58
N ALA A 137 3.43 30.57 -33.60
CA ALA A 137 2.98 29.98 -34.87
C ALA A 137 4.07 29.10 -35.51
N ALA A 138 3.66 27.93 -35.99
CA ALA A 138 4.54 26.98 -36.68
C ALA A 138 5.29 27.67 -37.84
N GLY A 139 6.57 27.32 -38.02
CA GLY A 139 7.41 27.88 -39.09
C GLY A 139 7.94 29.30 -38.86
N THR A 140 7.59 29.96 -37.75
CA THR A 140 8.15 31.27 -37.36
C THR A 140 9.32 31.12 -36.40
N ALA A 141 10.17 32.14 -36.31
CA ALA A 141 11.29 32.14 -35.36
C ALA A 141 10.81 32.02 -33.90
N SER A 142 9.76 32.76 -33.52
CA SER A 142 9.17 32.66 -32.18
C SER A 142 8.47 31.32 -31.92
N GLY A 143 7.91 30.70 -32.97
CA GLY A 143 7.34 29.35 -32.86
C GLY A 143 8.37 28.27 -32.61
N TRP A 144 9.53 28.35 -33.27
CA TRP A 144 10.64 27.43 -33.02
C TRP A 144 11.31 27.65 -31.67
N ALA A 145 11.40 28.90 -31.22
CA ALA A 145 11.83 29.22 -29.86
C ALA A 145 10.94 28.52 -28.82
N GLY A 146 9.61 28.64 -28.90
CA GLY A 146 8.71 27.96 -27.95
C GLY A 146 8.78 26.43 -28.00
N ARG A 147 9.02 25.84 -29.18
CA ARG A 147 9.21 24.38 -29.32
C ARG A 147 10.52 23.91 -28.70
N TRP A 148 11.58 24.72 -28.81
CA TRP A 148 12.84 24.49 -28.11
C TRP A 148 12.62 24.48 -26.60
N GLU A 149 12.01 25.54 -26.05
CA GLU A 149 11.72 25.64 -24.61
C GLU A 149 10.86 24.47 -24.14
N HIS A 150 9.85 24.06 -24.92
CA HIS A 150 9.03 22.88 -24.63
C HIS A 150 9.88 21.62 -24.52
N TRP A 151 10.67 21.32 -25.54
CA TRP A 151 11.51 20.13 -25.60
C TRP A 151 12.60 20.11 -24.49
N GLN A 152 13.33 21.22 -24.33
CA GLN A 152 14.43 21.36 -23.38
C GLN A 152 13.96 21.15 -21.93
N HIS A 153 12.80 21.70 -21.56
CA HIS A 153 12.24 21.53 -20.22
C HIS A 153 11.90 20.07 -19.90
N PHE A 154 11.27 19.35 -20.83
CA PHE A 154 10.99 17.93 -20.66
C PHE A 154 12.27 17.11 -20.59
N TYR A 155 13.26 17.44 -21.44
CA TYR A 155 14.57 16.79 -21.42
C TYR A 155 15.26 17.00 -20.06
N ALA A 156 15.30 18.25 -19.57
CA ALA A 156 16.00 18.62 -18.34
C ALA A 156 15.41 17.91 -17.12
N GLN A 157 14.08 17.92 -16.96
CA GLN A 157 13.41 17.22 -15.88
C GLN A 157 13.59 15.70 -15.97
N ALA A 158 13.38 15.11 -17.16
CA ALA A 158 13.54 13.67 -17.33
C ALA A 158 14.98 13.21 -17.06
N PHE A 159 15.97 13.96 -17.55
CA PHE A 159 17.38 13.67 -17.31
C PHE A 159 17.72 13.75 -15.82
N TYR A 160 17.28 14.81 -15.13
CA TYR A 160 17.51 14.98 -13.70
C TYR A 160 16.89 13.85 -12.88
N LEU A 161 15.62 13.54 -13.14
CA LEU A 161 14.88 12.54 -12.37
C LEU A 161 15.38 11.12 -12.63
N ALA A 162 15.71 10.78 -13.88
CA ALA A 162 16.28 9.49 -14.24
C ALA A 162 17.69 9.29 -13.66
N LYS A 163 18.53 10.33 -13.74
CA LYS A 163 19.88 10.31 -13.18
C LYS A 163 19.86 10.08 -11.67
N ASN A 164 19.01 10.80 -10.93
CA ASN A 164 19.07 10.82 -9.47
C ASN A 164 18.14 9.82 -8.79
N PHE A 165 17.03 9.42 -9.42
CA PHE A 165 15.95 8.66 -8.78
C PHE A 165 15.38 7.52 -9.63
N ASP A 166 16.04 7.16 -10.74
CA ASP A 166 15.61 6.10 -11.66
C ASP A 166 14.21 6.26 -12.25
N VAL A 167 13.65 7.48 -12.21
CA VAL A 167 12.36 7.78 -12.82
C VAL A 167 12.47 7.75 -14.34
N ALA A 168 11.64 6.93 -14.97
CA ALA A 168 11.61 6.77 -16.42
C ALA A 168 10.22 7.00 -17.04
N ARG A 169 9.23 7.44 -16.25
CA ARG A 169 7.81 7.40 -16.60
C ARG A 169 7.18 8.79 -16.47
N PHE A 170 6.62 9.32 -17.56
CA PHE A 170 6.22 10.72 -17.64
C PHE A 170 4.87 10.94 -18.30
N GLN A 171 4.23 12.05 -17.93
CA GLN A 171 2.99 12.57 -18.50
C GLN A 171 3.19 14.06 -18.84
N MET A 172 2.62 14.50 -19.96
CA MET A 172 2.80 15.89 -20.43
C MET A 172 1.68 16.83 -19.96
N TYR A 173 0.45 16.34 -19.86
CA TYR A 173 -0.70 17.21 -19.68
C TYR A 173 -1.90 16.47 -19.09
N ASN A 174 -2.31 16.91 -17.91
CA ASN A 174 -3.51 16.44 -17.24
C ASN A 174 -4.80 16.96 -17.90
N GLU A 175 -5.72 16.03 -18.20
CA GLU A 175 -7.10 16.32 -18.59
C GLU A 175 -7.23 17.32 -19.76
N PRO A 176 -6.60 17.06 -20.92
CA PRO A 176 -6.62 18.00 -22.05
C PRO A 176 -8.04 18.30 -22.58
N ASN A 177 -8.96 17.35 -22.41
CA ASN A 177 -10.36 17.43 -22.81
C ASN A 177 -11.27 18.14 -21.77
N HIS A 178 -10.76 18.49 -20.58
CA HIS A 178 -11.58 19.16 -19.57
C HIS A 178 -11.89 20.61 -19.96
N VAL A 179 -13.05 21.12 -19.52
CA VAL A 179 -13.55 22.46 -19.88
C VAL A 179 -12.63 23.61 -19.45
N SER A 180 -11.80 23.40 -18.42
CA SER A 180 -10.76 24.36 -18.02
C SER A 180 -9.63 24.51 -19.05
N ASN A 181 -9.50 23.55 -19.96
CA ASN A 181 -8.49 23.49 -21.01
C ASN A 181 -9.06 23.74 -22.41
N ILE A 182 -10.28 24.30 -22.53
CA ILE A 182 -11.01 24.47 -23.79
C ILE A 182 -10.24 25.20 -24.90
N THR A 183 -9.22 25.97 -24.55
CA THR A 183 -8.38 26.72 -25.49
C THR A 183 -7.28 25.90 -26.15
N LEU A 184 -7.02 24.66 -25.71
CA LEU A 184 -6.01 23.77 -26.28
C LEU A 184 -6.57 23.00 -27.49
N PRO A 185 -6.09 23.21 -28.73
CA PRO A 185 -6.48 22.39 -29.87
C PRO A 185 -5.87 20.98 -29.79
N GLN A 186 -6.58 19.96 -30.28
CA GLN A 186 -6.06 18.59 -30.37
C GLN A 186 -4.74 18.51 -31.18
N GLU A 187 -4.63 19.28 -32.27
CA GLU A 187 -3.42 19.33 -33.11
C GLU A 187 -2.19 19.84 -32.33
N GLU A 188 -2.38 20.90 -31.53
CA GLU A 188 -1.30 21.43 -30.69
C GLU A 188 -0.95 20.47 -29.55
N TYR A 189 -1.94 19.77 -29.00
CA TYR A 189 -1.70 18.73 -28.00
C TYR A 189 -0.79 17.62 -28.55
N ILE A 190 -1.09 17.11 -29.74
CA ILE A 190 -0.27 16.08 -30.40
C ILE A 190 1.14 16.61 -30.67
N GLU A 191 1.27 17.82 -31.22
CA GLU A 191 2.58 18.41 -31.47
C GLU A 191 3.41 18.51 -30.18
N ARG A 192 2.82 19.02 -29.09
CA ARG A 192 3.50 19.11 -27.79
C ARG A 192 3.89 17.72 -27.27
N LEU A 193 3.01 16.72 -27.42
CA LEU A 193 3.26 15.36 -26.95
C LEU A 193 4.40 14.72 -27.74
N GLN A 194 4.51 14.97 -29.03
CA GLN A 194 5.62 14.51 -29.86
C GLN A 194 6.96 15.09 -29.40
N PHE A 195 7.02 16.40 -29.12
CA PHE A 195 8.22 17.03 -28.57
C PHE A 195 8.56 16.51 -27.16
N ALA A 196 7.57 16.36 -26.28
CA ALA A 196 7.78 15.84 -24.93
C ALA A 196 8.29 14.39 -24.95
N SER A 197 7.71 13.55 -25.80
CA SER A 197 8.08 12.13 -25.92
C SER A 197 9.48 11.94 -26.46
N ASP A 198 9.87 12.72 -27.49
CA ASP A 198 11.24 12.71 -27.99
C ASP A 198 12.24 13.22 -26.93
N ALA A 199 11.88 14.26 -26.18
CA ALA A 199 12.72 14.80 -25.12
C ALA A 199 12.97 13.78 -24.00
N VAL A 200 11.92 13.09 -23.54
CA VAL A 200 12.00 12.04 -22.51
C VAL A 200 12.85 10.88 -23.01
N GLN A 201 12.57 10.34 -24.21
CA GLN A 201 13.34 9.24 -24.77
C GLN A 201 14.82 9.60 -24.96
N ALA A 202 15.11 10.82 -25.42
CA ALA A 202 16.47 11.33 -25.53
C ALA A 202 17.17 11.41 -24.17
N ALA A 203 16.53 12.01 -23.17
CA ALA A 203 17.09 12.17 -21.83
C ALA A 203 17.42 10.83 -21.17
N ILE A 204 16.50 9.87 -21.22
CA ILE A 204 16.70 8.53 -20.65
C ILE A 204 17.82 7.78 -21.37
N ALA A 205 17.87 7.85 -22.71
CA ALA A 205 18.96 7.23 -23.48
C ALA A 205 20.34 7.83 -23.12
N ASP A 206 20.39 9.14 -22.92
CA ASP A 206 21.63 9.84 -22.57
C ASP A 206 22.04 9.53 -21.11
N VAL A 207 21.08 9.39 -20.18
CA VAL A 207 21.35 8.90 -18.81
C VAL A 207 21.86 7.46 -18.81
N ASN A 208 21.23 6.56 -19.56
CA ASN A 208 21.68 5.17 -19.69
C ASN A 208 23.13 5.11 -20.20
N THR A 209 23.45 5.94 -21.20
CA THR A 209 24.79 6.01 -21.78
C THR A 209 25.82 6.59 -20.80
N LEU A 210 25.51 7.70 -20.13
CA LEU A 210 26.46 8.42 -19.27
C LEU A 210 26.67 7.74 -17.91
N TYR A 211 25.63 7.11 -17.36
CA TYR A 211 25.63 6.55 -16.00
C TYR A 211 25.54 5.03 -15.97
N GLY A 212 25.56 4.35 -17.12
CA GLY A 212 25.51 2.88 -17.20
C GLY A 212 24.19 2.28 -16.71
N LYS A 213 23.10 3.06 -16.76
CA LYS A 213 21.75 2.60 -16.37
C LYS A 213 21.07 1.84 -17.52
N SER A 214 19.95 1.19 -17.21
CA SER A 214 19.11 0.47 -18.18
C SER A 214 17.63 0.80 -17.97
N LEU A 215 17.33 2.09 -17.88
CA LEU A 215 15.98 2.61 -17.72
C LEU A 215 15.22 2.55 -19.05
N ASP A 216 13.94 2.20 -18.99
CA ASP A 216 13.03 2.17 -20.13
C ASP A 216 12.16 3.43 -20.15
N ALA A 217 12.31 4.27 -21.17
CA ALA A 217 11.62 5.54 -21.26
C ALA A 217 10.14 5.32 -21.60
N GLN A 218 9.24 5.79 -20.74
CA GLN A 218 7.80 5.57 -20.90
C GLN A 218 7.01 6.87 -20.86
N MET A 219 6.18 7.08 -21.87
CA MET A 219 5.21 8.16 -21.91
C MET A 219 3.79 7.65 -21.66
N GLN A 220 3.01 8.38 -20.87
CA GLN A 220 1.57 8.13 -20.73
C GLN A 220 0.74 9.29 -21.26
N GLY A 221 -0.35 8.94 -21.96
CA GLY A 221 -1.31 9.89 -22.53
C GLY A 221 -2.56 9.15 -23.02
N PRO A 222 -3.68 9.85 -23.30
CA PRO A 222 -3.84 11.30 -23.28
C PRO A 222 -4.04 11.91 -21.87
N VAL A 223 -4.23 11.09 -20.84
CA VAL A 223 -4.61 11.52 -19.48
C VAL A 223 -5.99 12.21 -19.46
N THR A 224 -6.99 11.64 -20.15
CA THR A 224 -8.32 12.25 -20.30
C THR A 224 -9.14 12.27 -19.01
N ALA A 225 -9.89 13.36 -18.82
CA ALA A 225 -10.92 13.52 -17.78
C ALA A 225 -12.15 12.69 -18.13
N GLY A 226 -12.19 11.43 -17.70
CA GLY A 226 -13.27 10.50 -18.03
C GLY A 226 -12.77 9.26 -18.76
N ALA A 227 -13.63 8.25 -18.77
CA ALA A 227 -13.30 6.90 -19.23
C ALA A 227 -13.53 6.72 -20.75
N ASN A 228 -14.15 5.62 -21.15
CA ASN A 228 -14.35 5.22 -22.54
C ASN A 228 -15.13 6.21 -23.41
N SER A 229 -15.94 7.10 -22.84
CA SER A 229 -16.80 8.01 -23.60
C SER A 229 -16.04 9.08 -24.40
N LEU A 230 -14.71 9.15 -24.27
CA LEU A 230 -13.88 10.23 -24.82
C LEU A 230 -12.79 9.71 -25.77
N TYR A 231 -12.85 8.42 -26.10
CA TYR A 231 -11.88 7.81 -27.01
C TYR A 231 -12.19 8.14 -28.48
N ASN A 232 -13.46 7.99 -28.91
CA ASN A 232 -13.93 8.21 -30.29
C ASN A 232 -14.62 9.58 -30.46
N GLU A 233 -14.97 9.93 -31.70
CA GLU A 233 -15.75 11.14 -32.03
C GLU A 233 -17.04 11.28 -31.19
N ARG A 234 -17.34 12.50 -30.70
CA ARG A 234 -18.49 12.71 -29.81
C ARG A 234 -19.21 14.05 -30.00
N THR A 235 -20.19 14.03 -30.89
CA THR A 235 -21.09 15.19 -31.14
C THR A 235 -22.12 15.50 -30.05
N THR A 236 -22.09 14.81 -28.91
CA THR A 236 -23.13 14.90 -27.86
C THR A 236 -22.64 15.48 -26.55
N ASP A 237 -21.36 15.84 -26.43
CA ASP A 237 -20.85 16.52 -25.25
C ASP A 237 -20.58 18.00 -25.49
N SER A 238 -19.97 18.64 -24.50
CA SER A 238 -19.70 20.09 -24.51
C SER A 238 -18.35 20.45 -25.13
N ASP A 239 -17.55 19.48 -25.55
CA ASP A 239 -16.23 19.71 -26.13
C ASP A 239 -16.24 19.54 -27.66
N PRO A 240 -16.49 20.61 -28.45
CA PRO A 240 -16.58 20.49 -29.91
C PRO A 240 -15.25 20.12 -30.59
N ARG A 241 -14.14 20.03 -29.83
CA ARG A 241 -12.83 19.66 -30.38
C ARG A 241 -12.76 18.18 -30.74
N ASP A 242 -13.60 17.33 -30.16
CA ASP A 242 -13.63 15.89 -30.43
C ASP A 242 -14.85 15.44 -31.26
N ASP A 243 -15.57 16.39 -31.88
CA ASP A 243 -16.72 16.13 -32.75
C ASP A 243 -16.37 15.29 -34.00
N ALA A 244 -15.11 15.29 -34.42
CA ALA A 244 -14.65 14.62 -35.65
C ALA A 244 -13.65 13.47 -35.40
N ILE A 245 -12.82 13.58 -34.37
CA ILE A 245 -11.84 12.56 -33.95
C ILE A 245 -11.73 12.66 -32.44
N GLY A 246 -11.86 11.53 -31.75
CA GLY A 246 -11.76 11.52 -30.29
C GLY A 246 -10.35 11.81 -29.78
N TRP A 247 -10.22 12.28 -28.54
CA TRP A 247 -8.89 12.56 -27.95
C TRP A 247 -8.02 11.30 -27.85
N GLY A 248 -8.63 10.16 -27.53
CA GLY A 248 -7.94 8.87 -27.46
C GLY A 248 -7.51 8.36 -28.83
N GLU A 249 -8.44 8.29 -29.78
CA GLU A 249 -8.23 7.93 -31.18
C GLU A 249 -7.10 8.76 -31.79
N ARG A 250 -7.12 10.09 -31.59
CA ARG A 250 -6.10 11.00 -32.13
C ARG A 250 -4.68 10.67 -31.65
N VAL A 251 -4.51 10.29 -30.39
CA VAL A 251 -3.19 9.90 -29.85
C VAL A 251 -2.74 8.58 -30.44
N ILE A 252 -3.64 7.59 -30.52
CA ILE A 252 -3.34 6.26 -31.05
C ILE A 252 -3.01 6.32 -32.54
N ASP A 253 -3.72 7.13 -33.33
CA ASP A 253 -3.41 7.39 -34.74
C ASP A 253 -2.00 7.96 -34.97
N ASN A 254 -1.44 8.63 -33.96
CA ASN A 254 -0.12 9.26 -34.01
C ASN A 254 0.95 8.49 -33.23
N LEU A 255 0.68 7.23 -32.83
CA LEU A 255 1.55 6.43 -31.97
C LEU A 255 3.02 6.39 -32.44
N HIS A 256 3.25 6.34 -33.75
CA HIS A 256 4.59 6.26 -34.35
C HIS A 256 4.98 7.51 -35.14
N THR A 257 4.26 8.61 -35.00
CA THR A 257 4.56 9.86 -35.72
C THR A 257 5.38 10.79 -34.83
N ASN A 258 6.62 11.09 -35.22
CA ASN A 258 7.48 12.00 -34.48
C ASN A 258 7.16 13.49 -34.74
N PHE A 259 7.85 14.40 -34.03
CA PHE A 259 7.64 15.86 -34.16
C PHE A 259 8.01 16.45 -35.54
N LEU A 260 8.65 15.68 -36.42
CA LEU A 260 8.91 16.05 -37.82
C LEU A 260 7.80 15.59 -38.77
N GLY A 261 6.74 14.96 -38.25
CA GLY A 261 5.68 14.34 -39.04
C GLY A 261 6.11 13.05 -39.73
N GLN A 262 7.20 12.42 -39.29
CA GLN A 262 7.71 11.17 -39.87
C GLN A 262 7.17 9.99 -39.08
N VAL A 263 6.71 8.97 -39.80
CA VAL A 263 6.32 7.68 -39.21
C VAL A 263 7.58 6.84 -38.99
N ASP A 264 7.88 6.54 -37.73
CA ASP A 264 9.02 5.74 -37.29
C ASP A 264 8.56 4.68 -36.28
N PRO A 265 8.57 3.38 -36.65
CA PRO A 265 8.17 2.31 -35.73
C PRO A 265 9.01 2.20 -34.45
N SER A 266 10.21 2.77 -34.43
CA SER A 266 11.07 2.80 -33.24
C SER A 266 10.73 3.95 -32.28
N PHE A 267 9.98 4.94 -32.74
CA PHE A 267 9.45 6.01 -31.90
C PHE A 267 8.08 5.61 -31.37
N LYS A 268 7.86 5.83 -30.08
CA LYS A 268 6.54 5.76 -29.47
C LYS A 268 6.14 7.11 -28.92
N LEU A 269 4.92 7.54 -29.25
CA LEU A 269 4.30 8.72 -28.68
C LEU A 269 3.87 8.46 -27.23
N ILE A 270 3.33 7.26 -26.97
CA ILE A 270 2.99 6.78 -25.64
C ILE A 270 3.25 5.27 -25.55
N ASP A 271 3.50 4.80 -24.33
CA ASP A 271 3.62 3.39 -23.97
C ASP A 271 2.39 2.91 -23.21
N THR A 272 1.74 3.84 -22.51
CA THR A 272 0.57 3.58 -21.67
C THR A 272 -0.55 4.54 -22.03
N TYR A 273 -1.72 3.99 -22.39
CA TYR A 273 -2.95 4.74 -22.50
C TYR A 273 -3.44 5.14 -21.10
N ALA A 274 -3.47 6.44 -20.83
CA ALA A 274 -3.84 7.00 -19.53
C ALA A 274 -5.20 7.69 -19.58
N TYR A 275 -6.02 7.42 -18.56
CA TYR A 275 -7.33 8.07 -18.37
C TYR A 275 -7.67 8.20 -16.89
N GLN A 276 -8.72 8.97 -16.61
CA GLN A 276 -9.23 9.21 -15.26
C GLN A 276 -10.68 8.78 -15.14
N GLN A 277 -11.08 8.28 -13.98
CA GLN A 277 -12.47 7.93 -13.75
C GLN A 277 -12.87 8.12 -12.29
N TYR A 278 -14.04 8.70 -12.08
CA TYR A 278 -14.64 8.86 -10.78
C TYR A 278 -16.07 8.33 -10.78
N SER A 279 -16.55 7.90 -9.62
CA SER A 279 -17.95 7.45 -9.43
C SER A 279 -18.30 6.19 -10.24
N GLY A 280 -19.56 5.76 -10.15
CA GLY A 280 -20.04 4.52 -10.79
C GLY A 280 -19.77 3.26 -9.98
N ASN A 281 -20.39 2.16 -10.35
CA ASN A 281 -20.24 0.86 -9.67
C ASN A 281 -19.23 -0.05 -10.40
N ALA A 282 -18.88 -1.18 -9.80
CA ALA A 282 -17.95 -2.17 -10.38
C ALA A 282 -18.26 -2.55 -11.84
N SER A 283 -19.54 -2.67 -12.20
CA SER A 283 -19.95 -3.00 -13.57
C SER A 283 -19.68 -1.85 -14.55
N THR A 284 -19.93 -0.60 -14.14
CA THR A 284 -19.59 0.58 -14.95
C THR A 284 -18.08 0.65 -15.20
N TRP A 285 -17.26 0.47 -14.16
CA TRP A 285 -15.80 0.45 -14.26
C TRP A 285 -15.30 -0.66 -15.18
N THR A 286 -15.83 -1.87 -15.01
CA THR A 286 -15.52 -3.03 -15.86
C THR A 286 -15.82 -2.74 -17.33
N ASN A 287 -17.04 -2.30 -17.62
CA ASN A 287 -17.49 -2.06 -19.00
C ASN A 287 -16.67 -0.96 -19.66
N ASN A 288 -16.40 0.14 -18.93
CA ASN A 288 -15.63 1.25 -19.47
C ASN A 288 -14.20 0.82 -19.80
N HIS A 289 -13.53 0.11 -18.88
CA HIS A 289 -12.16 -0.36 -19.12
C HIS A 289 -12.09 -1.35 -20.29
N GLN A 290 -12.99 -2.33 -20.35
CA GLN A 290 -13.04 -3.31 -21.44
C GLN A 290 -13.32 -2.64 -22.80
N THR A 291 -14.26 -1.69 -22.83
CA THR A 291 -14.62 -0.98 -24.06
C THR A 291 -13.43 -0.17 -24.57
N LEU A 292 -12.78 0.59 -23.67
CA LEU A 292 -11.63 1.41 -24.01
C LEU A 292 -10.45 0.56 -24.51
N ARG A 293 -10.13 -0.54 -23.82
CA ARG A 293 -9.12 -1.51 -24.25
C ARG A 293 -9.46 -2.11 -25.62
N GLY A 294 -10.74 -2.39 -25.86
CA GLY A 294 -11.25 -2.85 -27.14
C GLY A 294 -11.00 -1.85 -28.28
N TYR A 295 -11.22 -0.55 -28.05
CA TYR A 295 -10.97 0.48 -29.06
C TYR A 295 -9.48 0.64 -29.38
N VAL A 296 -8.62 0.80 -28.37
CA VAL A 296 -7.17 0.91 -28.58
C VAL A 296 -6.62 -0.30 -29.34
N ASN A 297 -7.00 -1.51 -28.96
CA ASN A 297 -6.54 -2.73 -29.63
C ASN A 297 -7.05 -2.85 -31.08
N ALA A 298 -8.20 -2.25 -31.40
CA ALA A 298 -8.74 -2.25 -32.75
C ALA A 298 -7.95 -1.29 -33.67
N ASP A 299 -7.51 -0.15 -33.14
CA ASP A 299 -6.82 0.89 -33.91
C ASP A 299 -5.32 0.60 -34.09
N VAL A 300 -4.69 -0.05 -33.11
CA VAL A 300 -3.28 -0.49 -33.19
C VAL A 300 -3.12 -2.00 -32.97
N PRO A 301 -3.61 -2.84 -33.88
CA PRO A 301 -3.57 -4.29 -33.71
C PRO A 301 -2.12 -4.81 -33.69
N GLY A 302 -1.77 -5.51 -32.61
CA GLY A 302 -0.44 -6.09 -32.42
C GLY A 302 0.52 -5.21 -31.60
N GLU A 303 0.15 -3.95 -31.33
CA GLU A 303 0.85 -3.13 -30.33
C GLU A 303 0.41 -3.54 -28.93
N ASN A 304 1.38 -3.56 -28.00
CA ASN A 304 1.11 -3.83 -26.59
C ASN A 304 0.99 -2.51 -25.82
N ILE A 305 -0.15 -1.83 -25.97
CA ILE A 305 -0.45 -0.60 -25.21
C ILE A 305 -0.97 -0.97 -23.82
N ARG A 306 -0.28 -0.46 -22.79
CA ARG A 306 -0.67 -0.65 -21.38
C ARG A 306 -1.77 0.34 -20.99
N PHE A 307 -2.47 0.11 -19.88
CA PHE A 307 -3.49 1.05 -19.38
C PHE A 307 -3.17 1.57 -17.97
N ALA A 308 -3.33 2.88 -17.77
CA ALA A 308 -3.25 3.51 -16.47
C ALA A 308 -4.52 4.29 -16.15
N VAL A 309 -5.11 4.01 -14.99
CA VAL A 309 -6.08 4.90 -14.37
C VAL A 309 -5.33 5.87 -13.47
N THR A 310 -5.00 7.04 -14.00
CA THR A 310 -4.07 7.98 -13.37
C THR A 310 -4.72 8.79 -12.25
N GLU A 311 -6.05 8.86 -12.24
CA GLU A 311 -6.85 9.32 -11.13
C GLU A 311 -8.11 8.48 -11.00
N MET A 312 -8.27 7.84 -9.83
CA MET A 312 -9.49 7.11 -9.47
C MET A 312 -10.00 7.43 -8.07
N ASN A 313 -11.32 7.50 -7.94
CA ASN A 313 -12.00 7.47 -6.64
C ASN A 313 -13.50 7.12 -6.78
N VAL A 314 -14.16 6.80 -5.67
CA VAL A 314 -15.61 6.53 -5.62
C VAL A 314 -16.45 7.78 -5.87
N SER A 315 -15.87 8.97 -5.74
CA SER A 315 -16.51 10.25 -6.00
C SER A 315 -15.47 11.36 -6.20
N THR A 316 -15.84 12.43 -6.89
CA THR A 316 -15.01 13.65 -6.95
C THR A 316 -15.14 14.45 -5.65
N ALA A 317 -14.19 15.35 -5.37
CA ALA A 317 -14.28 16.28 -4.26
C ALA A 317 -15.59 17.09 -4.32
N GLY A 318 -15.88 17.71 -5.47
CA GLY A 318 -17.09 18.51 -5.67
C GLY A 318 -18.39 17.72 -5.46
N ASN A 319 -18.45 16.44 -5.85
CA ASN A 319 -19.63 15.61 -5.59
C ASN A 319 -19.78 15.28 -4.11
N PHE A 320 -18.68 15.04 -3.38
CA PHE A 320 -18.74 14.83 -1.95
C PHE A 320 -19.26 16.07 -1.21
N GLU A 321 -18.90 17.28 -1.64
CA GLU A 321 -19.43 18.53 -1.04
C GLU A 321 -20.96 18.65 -1.08
N LEU A 322 -21.61 17.98 -2.03
CA LEU A 322 -23.07 17.94 -2.12
C LEU A 322 -23.73 16.96 -1.15
N THR A 323 -22.94 16.26 -0.33
CA THR A 323 -23.39 15.17 0.55
C THR A 323 -22.72 15.27 1.93
N THR A 324 -23.27 14.55 2.91
CA THR A 324 -22.60 14.31 4.20
C THR A 324 -21.57 13.20 4.14
N ASP A 325 -21.47 12.50 3.01
CA ASP A 325 -20.57 11.36 2.87
C ASP A 325 -19.11 11.80 2.86
N SER A 326 -18.27 10.88 3.33
CA SER A 326 -16.82 10.92 3.22
C SER A 326 -16.30 9.52 2.85
N LEU A 327 -14.99 9.37 2.80
CA LEU A 327 -14.33 8.08 2.61
C LEU A 327 -14.37 7.17 3.85
N ASP A 328 -14.95 7.63 4.97
CA ASP A 328 -15.30 6.80 6.12
C ASP A 328 -16.76 6.31 6.12
N THR A 329 -17.58 6.79 5.17
CA THR A 329 -18.97 6.33 5.03
C THR A 329 -19.02 4.88 4.54
N PRO A 330 -19.80 3.97 5.18
CA PRO A 330 -19.90 2.55 4.80
C PRO A 330 -20.08 2.24 3.32
N ALA A 331 -21.08 2.85 2.69
CA ALA A 331 -21.33 2.69 1.27
C ALA A 331 -20.16 3.15 0.37
N ARG A 332 -19.25 4.00 0.87
CA ARG A 332 -18.14 4.59 0.09
C ARG A 332 -16.87 3.73 0.15
N TYR A 333 -16.43 3.32 1.33
CA TYR A 333 -15.25 2.46 1.41
C TYR A 333 -15.51 1.05 0.85
N THR A 334 -16.74 0.53 0.94
CA THR A 334 -17.11 -0.73 0.27
C THR A 334 -17.17 -0.59 -1.24
N GLN A 335 -17.68 0.53 -1.75
CA GLN A 335 -17.64 0.83 -3.18
C GLN A 335 -16.19 0.89 -3.68
N MET A 336 -15.25 1.43 -2.90
CA MET A 336 -13.82 1.41 -3.23
C MET A 336 -13.30 -0.02 -3.38
N GLY A 337 -13.57 -0.89 -2.40
CA GLY A 337 -13.16 -2.30 -2.46
C GLY A 337 -13.76 -3.04 -3.65
N SER A 338 -15.03 -2.76 -3.96
CA SER A 338 -15.72 -3.31 -5.13
C SER A 338 -15.09 -2.86 -6.46
N ILE A 339 -14.74 -1.58 -6.60
CA ILE A 339 -14.08 -1.06 -7.81
C ILE A 339 -12.68 -1.69 -7.97
N LEU A 340 -11.87 -1.72 -6.90
CA LEU A 340 -10.53 -2.29 -6.94
C LEU A 340 -10.55 -3.77 -7.35
N ALA A 341 -11.42 -4.58 -6.72
CA ALA A 341 -11.60 -5.98 -7.08
C ALA A 341 -12.10 -6.16 -8.53
N ALA A 342 -12.93 -5.24 -9.05
CA ALA A 342 -13.36 -5.25 -10.44
C ALA A 342 -12.20 -4.96 -11.41
N MET A 343 -11.40 -3.93 -11.12
CA MET A 343 -10.27 -3.53 -11.96
C MET A 343 -9.15 -4.57 -11.96
N ALA A 344 -8.89 -5.26 -10.83
CA ALA A 344 -7.98 -6.41 -10.80
C ALA A 344 -8.42 -7.50 -11.78
N LYS A 345 -9.72 -7.84 -11.80
CA LYS A 345 -10.28 -8.83 -12.75
C LYS A 345 -10.17 -8.41 -14.21
N GLN A 346 -10.13 -7.10 -14.47
CA GLN A 346 -9.88 -6.56 -15.80
C GLN A 346 -8.40 -6.44 -16.13
N GLN A 347 -7.50 -6.89 -15.24
CA GLN A 347 -6.05 -6.82 -15.42
C GLN A 347 -5.58 -5.40 -15.71
N ALA A 348 -6.19 -4.42 -15.03
CA ALA A 348 -5.74 -3.04 -15.10
C ALA A 348 -4.31 -2.96 -14.58
N GLU A 349 -3.38 -2.46 -15.41
CA GLU A 349 -1.96 -2.51 -15.12
C GLU A 349 -1.57 -1.48 -14.05
N GLU A 350 -2.20 -0.30 -14.05
CA GLU A 350 -1.86 0.79 -13.13
C GLU A 350 -3.09 1.52 -12.58
N LEU A 351 -3.13 1.69 -11.27
CA LEU A 351 -4.23 2.30 -10.53
C LEU A 351 -3.70 3.35 -9.56
N TYR A 352 -4.09 4.62 -9.75
CA TYR A 352 -3.67 5.73 -8.90
C TYR A 352 -4.88 6.38 -8.21
N VAL A 353 -5.02 6.11 -6.91
CA VAL A 353 -6.11 6.68 -6.11
C VAL A 353 -5.87 8.20 -5.95
N PHE A 354 -6.84 8.98 -6.43
CA PHE A 354 -6.84 10.44 -6.28
C PHE A 354 -7.78 10.83 -5.14
N LYS A 355 -7.28 11.28 -3.99
CA LYS A 355 -5.88 11.68 -3.70
C LYS A 355 -5.40 11.17 -2.34
N PHE A 356 -4.09 11.22 -2.11
CA PHE A 356 -3.51 10.77 -0.83
C PHE A 356 -4.06 11.55 0.36
N SER A 357 -4.03 12.89 0.34
CA SER A 357 -4.40 13.73 1.49
C SER A 357 -5.69 14.52 1.27
N GLN A 358 -6.50 14.71 2.32
CA GLN A 358 -7.64 15.65 2.37
C GLN A 358 -7.14 17.09 2.48
N THR A 359 -6.54 17.58 1.40
CA THR A 359 -5.96 18.93 1.41
C THR A 359 -7.03 20.01 1.45
N ALA A 360 -6.65 21.21 1.85
CA ALA A 360 -7.51 22.39 1.87
C ALA A 360 -8.27 22.61 0.55
N ASP A 361 -9.50 23.10 0.69
CA ASP A 361 -10.42 23.39 -0.40
C ASP A 361 -11.26 24.62 -0.04
N ASP A 362 -11.63 25.43 -1.04
CA ASP A 362 -12.46 26.64 -0.83
C ASP A 362 -13.97 26.29 -0.63
N SER A 363 -14.27 25.05 -0.29
CA SER A 363 -15.62 24.51 -0.14
C SER A 363 -16.14 24.62 1.30
N ALA A 364 -17.40 24.22 1.53
CA ALA A 364 -18.03 24.33 2.84
C ALA A 364 -17.41 23.39 3.89
N SER A 365 -16.87 22.25 3.45
CA SER A 365 -16.12 21.34 4.33
C SER A 365 -14.71 21.83 4.65
N GLY A 366 -14.18 22.80 3.89
CA GLY A 366 -12.81 23.31 4.00
C GLY A 366 -11.74 22.35 3.46
N VAL A 367 -12.10 21.13 3.04
CA VAL A 367 -11.16 20.09 2.61
C VAL A 367 -11.69 19.28 1.43
N LYS A 368 -10.78 18.70 0.64
CA LYS A 368 -11.14 17.75 -0.42
C LYS A 368 -11.45 16.39 0.18
N LYS A 369 -12.73 16.13 0.50
CA LYS A 369 -13.22 14.89 1.14
C LYS A 369 -12.92 13.58 0.40
N ASN A 370 -12.47 13.63 -0.85
CA ASN A 370 -11.97 12.46 -1.60
C ASN A 370 -10.48 12.13 -1.31
N GLY A 371 -9.82 12.84 -0.39
CA GLY A 371 -8.52 12.45 0.14
C GLY A 371 -8.61 11.25 1.08
N VAL A 372 -7.76 10.24 0.89
CA VAL A 372 -7.82 8.99 1.67
C VAL A 372 -7.11 9.07 3.04
N HIS A 373 -6.31 10.12 3.30
CA HIS A 373 -5.67 10.39 4.58
C HIS A 373 -5.98 11.80 5.05
N TYR A 374 -6.15 11.96 6.35
CA TYR A 374 -6.30 13.24 7.01
C TYR A 374 -4.95 13.94 7.16
N VAL A 375 -4.90 15.24 6.89
CA VAL A 375 -3.64 16.01 6.89
C VAL A 375 -3.84 17.35 7.59
N ASP A 376 -2.83 17.76 8.33
CA ASP A 376 -2.68 19.14 8.79
C ASP A 376 -2.35 20.02 7.59
N ASN A 377 -3.28 20.88 7.20
CA ASN A 377 -3.10 21.77 6.06
C ASN A 377 -2.39 23.08 6.40
N ASP A 378 -2.34 23.42 7.69
CA ASP A 378 -2.03 24.76 8.15
C ASP A 378 -0.63 24.85 8.78
N SER A 379 -0.17 23.78 9.44
CA SER A 379 1.11 23.77 10.14
C SER A 379 2.14 22.90 9.44
N ALA A 380 3.29 23.48 9.13
CA ALA A 380 4.45 22.71 8.71
C ALA A 380 4.88 21.75 9.85
N PRO A 381 5.26 20.50 9.54
CA PRO A 381 5.59 19.98 8.22
C PRO A 381 4.41 19.32 7.45
N TYR A 382 3.16 19.63 7.81
CA TYR A 382 1.93 19.09 7.19
C TYR A 382 1.75 17.59 7.42
N ASN A 383 1.76 17.22 8.69
CA ASN A 383 1.68 15.83 9.11
C ASN A 383 0.33 15.20 8.76
N ILE A 384 0.36 13.91 8.51
CA ILE A 384 -0.82 13.05 8.36
C ILE A 384 -1.28 12.64 9.76
N GLY A 385 -2.58 12.82 10.02
CA GLY A 385 -3.23 12.44 11.27
C GLY A 385 -3.57 10.96 11.29
N ALA A 386 -4.32 10.49 10.30
CA ALA A 386 -4.68 9.08 10.16
C ALA A 386 -5.14 8.70 8.74
N SER A 387 -5.33 7.40 8.52
CA SER A 387 -6.05 6.86 7.35
C SER A 387 -7.57 6.96 7.52
N THR A 388 -8.28 7.19 6.41
CA THR A 388 -9.73 6.90 6.31
C THR A 388 -9.95 5.39 6.14
N LYS A 389 -11.17 4.90 6.35
CA LYS A 389 -11.52 3.50 6.03
C LYS A 389 -11.28 3.14 4.57
N ALA A 390 -11.46 4.08 3.62
CA ALA A 390 -11.10 3.82 2.24
C ALA A 390 -9.58 3.68 2.02
N ALA A 391 -8.73 4.39 2.77
CA ALA A 391 -7.27 4.15 2.74
C ALA A 391 -6.93 2.75 3.22
N GLU A 392 -7.59 2.26 4.27
CA GLU A 392 -7.40 0.88 4.75
C GLU A 392 -7.87 -0.15 3.73
N VAL A 393 -8.97 0.10 3.01
CA VAL A 393 -9.38 -0.74 1.87
C VAL A 393 -8.30 -0.77 0.78
N VAL A 394 -7.67 0.37 0.48
CA VAL A 394 -6.55 0.43 -0.47
C VAL A 394 -5.35 -0.36 0.05
N ARG A 395 -4.96 -0.20 1.33
CA ARG A 395 -3.86 -0.98 1.95
C ARG A 395 -4.09 -2.49 1.86
N LEU A 396 -5.31 -2.94 2.19
CA LEU A 396 -5.67 -4.36 2.09
C LEU A 396 -5.61 -4.86 0.63
N PHE A 397 -6.09 -4.05 -0.32
CA PHE A 397 -6.00 -4.41 -1.73
C PHE A 397 -4.54 -4.48 -2.21
N VAL A 398 -3.70 -3.51 -1.84
CA VAL A 398 -2.28 -3.49 -2.16
C VAL A 398 -1.57 -4.73 -1.61
N LYS A 399 -1.83 -5.10 -0.35
CA LYS A 399 -1.27 -6.29 0.30
C LYS A 399 -1.53 -7.57 -0.49
N GLY A 400 -2.71 -7.71 -1.11
CA GLY A 400 -3.12 -8.91 -1.84
C GLY A 400 -2.96 -8.86 -3.37
N PHE A 401 -2.77 -7.69 -3.98
CA PHE A 401 -2.90 -7.53 -5.44
C PHE A 401 -1.83 -6.64 -6.09
N ALA A 402 -0.92 -6.00 -5.36
CA ALA A 402 0.13 -5.18 -5.98
C ALA A 402 1.28 -6.04 -6.56
N GLY A 403 1.88 -5.57 -7.66
CA GLY A 403 3.14 -6.10 -8.19
C GLY A 403 3.00 -7.26 -9.16
N ALA A 404 1.97 -7.23 -10.04
CA ALA A 404 1.82 -8.17 -11.16
C ALA A 404 1.87 -9.66 -10.74
N GLN A 405 1.18 -9.98 -9.65
CA GLN A 405 1.11 -11.33 -9.09
C GLN A 405 0.15 -12.21 -9.90
N GLU A 406 0.10 -13.51 -9.61
CA GLU A 406 -0.84 -14.41 -10.27
C GLU A 406 -2.28 -14.02 -9.91
N LEU A 407 -3.04 -13.52 -10.88
CA LEU A 407 -4.48 -13.32 -10.72
C LEU A 407 -5.19 -14.66 -10.89
N LEU A 408 -5.90 -15.09 -9.85
CA LEU A 408 -6.63 -16.35 -9.88
C LEU A 408 -8.03 -16.17 -10.45
N GLN A 409 -8.58 -17.28 -10.97
CA GLN A 409 -9.96 -17.32 -11.43
C GLN A 409 -10.90 -16.81 -10.33
N THR A 410 -11.84 -15.94 -10.74
CA THR A 410 -12.76 -15.29 -9.82
C THR A 410 -13.49 -16.34 -8.97
N PRO A 411 -13.49 -16.19 -7.63
CA PRO A 411 -14.19 -17.10 -6.74
C PRO A 411 -15.67 -17.24 -7.12
N ALA A 412 -16.17 -18.47 -7.15
CA ALA A 412 -17.55 -18.76 -7.49
C ALA A 412 -18.42 -18.63 -6.24
N ALA A 413 -19.33 -17.65 -6.23
CA ALA A 413 -20.30 -17.47 -5.14
C ALA A 413 -21.70 -17.93 -5.56
N SER A 414 -22.42 -18.58 -4.64
CA SER A 414 -23.79 -19.04 -4.87
C SER A 414 -24.68 -18.92 -3.62
N GLY A 415 -26.00 -19.01 -3.83
CA GLY A 415 -27.00 -18.84 -2.78
C GLY A 415 -27.49 -17.40 -2.62
N SER A 416 -28.34 -17.18 -1.62
CA SER A 416 -28.95 -15.88 -1.33
C SER A 416 -27.89 -14.87 -0.87
N GLY A 417 -27.83 -13.71 -1.53
CA GLY A 417 -26.87 -12.63 -1.22
C GLY A 417 -25.53 -12.72 -1.95
N ALA A 418 -25.31 -13.72 -2.81
CA ALA A 418 -24.06 -13.85 -3.58
C ALA A 418 -23.79 -12.64 -4.51
N THR A 419 -24.85 -12.00 -5.02
CA THR A 419 -24.76 -10.80 -5.87
C THR A 419 -24.38 -9.53 -5.10
N ASP A 420 -24.41 -9.57 -3.77
CA ASP A 420 -24.01 -8.44 -2.93
C ASP A 420 -22.49 -8.37 -2.75
N LEU A 421 -21.79 -9.46 -3.12
CA LEU A 421 -20.34 -9.58 -2.98
C LEU A 421 -19.63 -9.24 -4.28
N GLN A 422 -18.56 -8.46 -4.16
CA GLN A 422 -17.54 -8.36 -5.19
C GLN A 422 -16.28 -9.10 -4.73
N LEU A 423 -15.88 -10.11 -5.50
CA LEU A 423 -14.79 -11.02 -5.16
C LEU A 423 -13.65 -10.92 -6.18
N ALA A 424 -12.42 -11.04 -5.68
CA ALA A 424 -11.18 -11.24 -6.45
C ALA A 424 -10.21 -12.10 -5.63
N ALA A 425 -9.36 -12.89 -6.30
CA ALA A 425 -8.35 -13.71 -5.64
C ALA A 425 -7.02 -13.67 -6.41
N ALA A 426 -5.92 -13.80 -5.67
CA ALA A 426 -4.57 -13.76 -6.21
C ALA A 426 -3.64 -14.72 -5.45
N ARG A 427 -2.48 -15.02 -6.03
CA ARG A 427 -1.38 -15.72 -5.37
C ARG A 427 -0.08 -14.95 -5.57
N HIS A 428 0.60 -14.65 -4.47
CA HIS A 428 1.94 -14.09 -4.49
C HIS A 428 2.95 -15.23 -4.46
N GLY A 429 3.44 -15.65 -5.63
CA GLY A 429 4.40 -16.76 -5.73
C GLY A 429 5.71 -16.52 -4.96
N GLY A 430 6.23 -15.29 -4.97
CA GLY A 430 7.46 -14.93 -4.26
C GLY A 430 7.30 -14.86 -2.73
N ALA A 431 6.09 -14.56 -2.24
CA ALA A 431 5.80 -14.47 -0.80
C ALA A 431 5.07 -15.71 -0.26
N GLY A 432 4.84 -16.73 -1.11
CA GLY A 432 4.17 -17.98 -0.75
C GLY A 432 2.81 -17.76 -0.07
N ARG A 433 1.94 -16.91 -0.63
CA ARG A 433 0.61 -16.63 -0.04
C ARG A 433 -0.51 -16.48 -1.07
N TYR A 434 -1.69 -16.98 -0.70
CA TYR A 434 -2.96 -16.71 -1.34
C TYR A 434 -3.68 -15.51 -0.71
N ALA A 435 -4.39 -14.75 -1.53
CA ALA A 435 -5.24 -13.64 -1.10
C ALA A 435 -6.64 -13.76 -1.72
N LEU A 436 -7.67 -13.48 -0.93
CA LEU A 436 -9.07 -13.32 -1.35
C LEU A 436 -9.60 -12.01 -0.79
N MET A 437 -9.99 -11.09 -1.66
CA MET A 437 -10.73 -9.90 -1.26
C MET A 437 -12.24 -10.13 -1.47
N SER A 438 -13.03 -9.78 -0.47
CA SER A 438 -14.49 -9.80 -0.51
C SER A 438 -15.07 -8.46 -0.06
N SER A 439 -15.78 -7.77 -0.94
CA SER A 439 -16.51 -6.54 -0.61
C SER A 439 -18.01 -6.83 -0.55
N ASN A 440 -18.61 -6.74 0.64
CA ASN A 440 -20.05 -6.83 0.86
C ASN A 440 -20.69 -5.45 0.75
N LEU A 441 -21.46 -5.22 -0.32
CA LEU A 441 -22.14 -3.95 -0.57
C LEU A 441 -23.52 -3.86 0.12
N ALA A 442 -23.98 -4.94 0.74
CA ALA A 442 -25.29 -4.94 1.39
C ALA A 442 -25.25 -4.33 2.78
N VAL A 443 -26.33 -3.62 3.14
CA VAL A 443 -26.61 -3.10 4.49
C VAL A 443 -26.92 -4.20 5.54
N SER A 444 -26.65 -5.46 5.21
CA SER A 444 -26.84 -6.60 6.11
C SER A 444 -25.64 -7.54 6.02
N SER A 445 -25.33 -8.20 7.13
CA SER A 445 -24.24 -9.18 7.20
C SER A 445 -24.47 -10.36 6.28
N ARG A 446 -23.37 -11.01 5.90
CA ARG A 446 -23.31 -12.10 4.94
C ARG A 446 -22.46 -13.22 5.54
N SER A 447 -23.05 -14.40 5.70
CA SER A 447 -22.30 -15.58 6.11
C SER A 447 -21.63 -16.20 4.88
N LEU A 448 -20.30 -16.31 4.91
CA LEU A 448 -19.44 -16.85 3.86
C LEU A 448 -18.96 -18.25 4.25
N ASP A 449 -19.45 -19.26 3.56
CA ASP A 449 -18.95 -20.62 3.66
C ASP A 449 -17.88 -20.80 2.57
N LEU A 450 -16.62 -20.57 2.95
CA LEU A 450 -15.48 -20.61 2.05
C LEU A 450 -15.01 -22.05 1.87
N ASN A 451 -15.03 -22.53 0.63
CA ASN A 451 -14.36 -23.75 0.23
C ASN A 451 -12.96 -23.41 -0.33
N LEU A 452 -11.94 -23.74 0.46
CA LEU A 452 -10.53 -23.44 0.19
C LEU A 452 -9.78 -24.57 -0.55
N SER A 453 -10.45 -25.68 -0.86
CA SER A 453 -9.82 -26.85 -1.49
C SER A 453 -9.11 -26.52 -2.82
N GLY A 454 -9.56 -25.50 -3.54
CA GLY A 454 -8.92 -25.02 -4.78
C GLY A 454 -7.50 -24.45 -4.61
N TRP A 455 -7.10 -24.10 -3.38
CA TRP A 455 -5.75 -23.63 -3.06
C TRP A 455 -4.83 -24.74 -2.52
N GLY A 456 -5.36 -25.93 -2.22
CA GLY A 456 -4.55 -27.05 -1.74
C GLY A 456 -3.86 -26.81 -0.39
N LEU A 457 -4.40 -25.95 0.46
CA LEU A 457 -3.83 -25.64 1.77
C LEU A 457 -3.77 -26.88 2.66
N THR A 458 -2.69 -27.02 3.44
CA THR A 458 -2.54 -28.12 4.39
C THR A 458 -3.47 -27.90 5.59
N PRO A 459 -4.22 -28.93 6.05
CA PRO A 459 -4.98 -28.82 7.28
C PRO A 459 -4.10 -28.41 8.45
N GLY A 460 -4.52 -27.42 9.22
CA GLY A 460 -3.73 -26.82 10.29
C GLY A 460 -3.07 -25.49 9.91
N THR A 461 -2.97 -25.14 8.62
CA THR A 461 -2.54 -23.81 8.16
C THR A 461 -3.43 -22.73 8.79
N TYR A 462 -2.83 -21.64 9.27
CA TYR A 462 -3.56 -20.49 9.76
C TYR A 462 -3.74 -19.45 8.66
N LEU A 463 -4.97 -18.98 8.48
CA LEU A 463 -5.29 -17.84 7.64
C LEU A 463 -5.67 -16.63 8.49
N THR A 464 -5.39 -15.46 7.95
CA THR A 464 -5.74 -14.17 8.54
C THR A 464 -6.94 -13.57 7.81
N VAL A 465 -7.80 -12.86 8.56
CA VAL A 465 -8.92 -12.10 8.02
C VAL A 465 -8.84 -10.67 8.53
N GLU A 466 -8.33 -9.77 7.70
CA GLU A 466 -8.35 -8.32 7.95
C GLU A 466 -9.68 -7.73 7.46
N GLU A 467 -10.20 -6.73 8.18
CA GLU A 467 -11.54 -6.21 7.94
C GLU A 467 -11.58 -4.68 7.96
N VAL A 468 -12.35 -4.09 7.05
CA VAL A 468 -12.84 -2.72 7.15
C VAL A 468 -14.37 -2.77 7.22
N SER A 469 -14.96 -2.26 8.29
CA SER A 469 -16.41 -2.30 8.54
C SER A 469 -16.83 -1.14 9.45
N GLY A 470 -18.08 -1.13 9.93
CA GLY A 470 -18.51 -0.18 10.97
C GLY A 470 -17.64 -0.22 12.24
N GLU A 471 -17.16 -1.41 12.61
CA GLU A 471 -16.45 -1.68 13.87
C GLU A 471 -14.97 -2.05 13.69
N SER A 472 -14.43 -1.96 12.47
CA SER A 472 -13.03 -2.26 12.16
C SER A 472 -12.48 -1.29 11.11
N HIS A 473 -11.23 -0.90 11.29
CA HIS A 473 -10.46 0.07 10.52
C HIS A 473 -9.21 -0.59 9.90
N GLY A 474 -9.37 -1.80 9.36
CA GLY A 474 -8.31 -2.55 8.67
C GLY A 474 -7.57 -3.57 9.55
N GLU A 475 -7.94 -3.72 10.81
CA GLU A 475 -7.28 -4.65 11.73
C GLU A 475 -7.54 -6.12 11.39
N LEU A 476 -6.71 -7.00 11.95
CA LEU A 476 -6.96 -8.44 11.91
C LEU A 476 -8.12 -8.77 12.85
N ARG A 477 -9.20 -9.33 12.31
CA ARG A 477 -10.37 -9.75 13.10
C ARG A 477 -10.37 -11.22 13.43
N ARG A 478 -9.79 -12.06 12.58
CA ARG A 478 -9.78 -13.52 12.78
C ARG A 478 -8.45 -14.13 12.37
N LEU A 479 -8.02 -15.09 13.18
CA LEU A 479 -6.93 -16.01 12.87
C LEU A 479 -7.51 -17.42 12.88
N VAL A 480 -7.76 -17.97 11.70
CA VAL A 480 -8.57 -19.19 11.52
C VAL A 480 -7.67 -20.34 11.11
N GLN A 481 -7.80 -21.49 11.77
CA GLN A 481 -7.12 -22.70 11.37
C GLN A 481 -7.92 -23.41 10.27
N VAL A 482 -7.28 -23.77 9.15
CA VAL A 482 -7.89 -24.52 8.06
C VAL A 482 -8.18 -25.95 8.54
N PRO A 483 -9.45 -26.40 8.58
CA PRO A 483 -9.79 -27.76 9.01
C PRO A 483 -9.48 -28.78 7.90
N ALA A 484 -9.51 -30.07 8.25
CA ALA A 484 -9.32 -31.17 7.29
C ALA A 484 -10.34 -31.18 6.14
N SER A 485 -11.52 -30.58 6.32
CA SER A 485 -12.51 -30.41 5.25
C SER A 485 -12.11 -29.36 4.21
N GLY A 486 -11.15 -28.48 4.51
CA GLY A 486 -10.82 -27.32 3.70
C GLY A 486 -11.94 -26.27 3.63
N GLN A 487 -12.94 -26.36 4.52
CA GLN A 487 -14.09 -25.46 4.54
C GLN A 487 -14.12 -24.65 5.84
N ILE A 488 -14.29 -23.34 5.74
CA ILE A 488 -14.46 -22.45 6.89
C ILE A 488 -15.71 -21.58 6.71
N SER A 489 -16.31 -21.14 7.80
CA SER A 489 -17.41 -20.18 7.78
C SER A 489 -16.96 -18.86 8.42
N LEU A 490 -17.19 -17.75 7.73
CA LEU A 490 -16.92 -16.39 8.20
C LEU A 490 -18.21 -15.58 8.19
N ASP A 491 -18.41 -14.75 9.21
CA ASP A 491 -19.47 -13.74 9.17
C ASP A 491 -18.87 -12.42 8.68
N GLN A 492 -19.20 -12.04 7.45
CA GLN A 492 -18.82 -10.75 6.88
C GLN A 492 -19.88 -9.70 7.27
N PRO A 493 -19.53 -8.62 7.99
CA PRO A 493 -20.49 -7.60 8.38
C PRO A 493 -21.17 -6.90 7.19
N ALA A 494 -22.28 -6.23 7.48
CA ALA A 494 -22.89 -5.28 6.54
C ALA A 494 -21.87 -4.22 6.11
N GLU A 495 -21.93 -3.82 4.83
CA GLU A 495 -21.09 -2.78 4.25
C GLU A 495 -19.63 -2.89 4.71
N SER A 496 -18.98 -4.00 4.36
CA SER A 496 -17.62 -4.30 4.80
C SER A 496 -16.73 -4.85 3.68
N VAL A 497 -15.42 -4.76 3.89
CA VAL A 497 -14.40 -5.35 3.03
C VAL A 497 -13.54 -6.28 3.86
N LEU A 498 -13.36 -7.52 3.40
CA LEU A 498 -12.46 -8.49 3.99
C LEU A 498 -11.28 -8.75 3.04
N LEU A 499 -10.09 -8.90 3.63
CA LEU A 499 -8.96 -9.56 3.00
C LEU A 499 -8.65 -10.84 3.78
N VAL A 500 -8.84 -11.99 3.13
CA VAL A 500 -8.44 -13.29 3.62
C VAL A 500 -7.08 -13.63 3.04
N THR A 501 -6.06 -13.82 3.87
CA THR A 501 -4.71 -14.22 3.44
C THR A 501 -4.34 -15.57 4.05
N ALA A 502 -3.78 -16.46 3.24
CA ALA A 502 -3.32 -17.77 3.69
C ALA A 502 -1.94 -18.07 3.12
N PRO A 503 -0.96 -18.54 3.92
CA PRO A 503 0.31 -18.99 3.39
C PRO A 503 0.13 -20.30 2.61
N ASP A 504 0.93 -20.49 1.57
CA ASP A 504 0.93 -21.66 0.70
C ASP A 504 1.41 -22.92 1.46
N THR A 505 2.25 -22.72 2.48
CA THR A 505 2.77 -23.75 3.37
C THR A 505 2.32 -23.52 4.81
N ALA A 506 2.14 -24.61 5.56
CA ALA A 506 1.99 -24.50 7.00
C ALA A 506 3.34 -24.13 7.62
N PRO A 507 3.36 -23.28 8.67
CA PRO A 507 4.59 -23.00 9.39
C PRO A 507 5.12 -24.26 10.07
N ALA A 508 6.43 -24.34 10.27
CA ALA A 508 7.05 -25.44 10.99
C ALA A 508 6.71 -25.37 12.49
N TYR A 509 6.75 -24.17 13.06
CA TYR A 509 6.44 -23.92 14.46
C TYR A 509 5.48 -22.76 14.63
N ARG A 510 4.77 -22.76 15.76
CA ARG A 510 3.93 -21.64 16.17
C ARG A 510 4.08 -21.39 17.65
N VAL A 511 4.49 -20.17 17.99
CA VAL A 511 4.77 -19.75 19.37
C VAL A 511 3.83 -18.61 19.75
N THR A 512 3.39 -18.59 20.99
CA THR A 512 2.70 -17.42 21.57
C THR A 512 3.56 -16.91 22.72
N LEU A 513 4.14 -15.74 22.52
CA LEU A 513 4.92 -15.03 23.53
C LEU A 513 3.97 -14.13 24.31
N GLY A 514 4.04 -14.17 25.64
CA GLY A 514 3.43 -13.14 26.48
C GLY A 514 4.33 -11.91 26.55
N ALA A 515 3.77 -10.75 26.87
CA ALA A 515 4.56 -9.56 27.14
C ALA A 515 5.59 -9.84 28.26
N THR A 516 6.83 -9.46 28.02
CA THR A 516 7.87 -9.45 29.06
C THR A 516 7.66 -8.26 29.97
N ASP A 517 7.34 -7.11 29.37
CA ASP A 517 7.07 -5.83 30.04
C ASP A 517 5.80 -5.23 29.42
N ASP A 518 4.90 -4.66 30.22
CA ASP A 518 3.90 -3.71 29.79
C ASP A 518 3.68 -2.59 30.82
N ALA A 519 3.37 -1.40 30.35
CA ALA A 519 3.11 -0.28 31.24
C ALA A 519 2.26 0.76 30.54
N MET A 520 1.39 1.44 31.30
CA MET A 520 0.88 2.73 30.86
C MET A 520 1.69 3.87 31.49
N VAL A 521 1.84 4.97 30.76
CA VAL A 521 2.38 6.23 31.29
C VAL A 521 1.30 7.30 31.23
N LYS A 522 1.35 8.23 32.18
CA LYS A 522 0.34 9.28 32.32
C LYS A 522 0.97 10.66 32.29
N ALA A 523 0.45 11.56 31.47
CA ALA A 523 0.98 12.92 31.39
C ALA A 523 0.67 13.75 32.65
N GLY A 524 1.08 15.03 32.63
CA GLY A 524 0.71 16.04 33.63
C GLY A 524 1.12 15.71 35.06
N GLY A 525 0.19 15.79 36.01
CA GLY A 525 0.49 15.61 37.43
C GLY A 525 1.06 14.24 37.81
N ASN A 526 0.83 13.24 36.95
CA ASN A 526 1.31 11.87 37.13
C ASN A 526 2.53 11.56 36.26
N ALA A 527 3.15 12.57 35.63
CA ALA A 527 4.21 12.36 34.64
C ALA A 527 5.48 11.71 35.20
N ALA A 528 5.68 11.77 36.52
CA ALA A 528 6.78 11.13 37.23
C ALA A 528 6.40 9.83 37.94
N ASP A 529 5.13 9.41 37.85
CA ASP A 529 4.64 8.19 38.48
C ASP A 529 4.77 7.00 37.53
N ASN A 530 5.11 5.83 38.09
CA ASN A 530 5.17 4.57 37.38
C ASN A 530 3.84 3.80 37.56
N PHE A 531 3.34 3.20 36.47
CA PHE A 531 2.13 2.40 36.47
C PHE A 531 2.34 0.99 35.87
N GLY A 532 3.58 0.47 35.88
CA GLY A 532 3.93 -0.84 35.28
C GLY A 532 3.34 -2.06 36.00
N THR A 533 2.62 -1.87 37.11
CA THR A 533 1.91 -2.96 37.82
C THR A 533 0.39 -2.81 37.75
N SER A 534 -0.11 -1.90 36.89
CA SER A 534 -1.54 -1.68 36.76
C SER A 534 -2.19 -2.83 35.99
N PRO A 535 -3.32 -3.39 36.46
CA PRO A 535 -3.99 -4.51 35.78
C PRO A 535 -4.64 -4.13 34.44
N ASN A 536 -4.62 -2.84 34.08
CA ASN A 536 -5.17 -2.31 32.85
C ASN A 536 -4.20 -1.31 32.23
N LEU A 537 -4.06 -1.40 30.91
CA LEU A 537 -3.40 -0.40 30.08
C LEU A 537 -4.46 0.50 29.45
N TYR A 538 -4.11 1.76 29.20
CA TYR A 538 -5.02 2.73 28.61
C TYR A 538 -4.35 3.55 27.50
N ALA A 539 -5.09 3.77 26.43
CA ALA A 539 -4.80 4.79 25.43
C ALA A 539 -5.99 5.76 25.36
N LYS A 540 -5.79 6.98 25.91
CA LYS A 540 -6.83 8.01 26.01
C LYS A 540 -6.25 9.41 26.15
N ASN A 541 -7.05 10.42 25.79
CA ASN A 541 -6.82 11.82 26.15
C ASN A 541 -7.94 12.34 27.09
N ASP A 542 -7.75 13.50 27.73
CA ASP A 542 -8.72 14.12 28.67
C ASP A 542 -8.69 15.67 28.49
N PRO A 543 -9.85 16.37 28.49
CA PRO A 543 -9.98 17.71 27.88
C PRO A 543 -9.72 18.86 28.84
N ALA A 544 -9.54 18.62 30.13
CA ALA A 544 -9.35 19.73 31.06
C ALA A 544 -7.87 20.10 31.15
N ALA A 545 -7.52 21.34 30.79
CA ALA A 545 -6.21 21.93 31.13
C ALA A 545 -5.91 21.87 32.65
N ALA A 546 -6.94 21.72 33.48
CA ALA A 546 -6.84 21.49 34.93
C ALA A 546 -6.60 20.02 35.33
N GLN A 547 -6.62 19.08 34.38
CA GLN A 547 -6.40 17.63 34.52
C GLN A 547 -5.47 17.09 33.42
N ALA A 548 -4.44 17.85 33.03
CA ALA A 548 -3.35 17.34 32.17
C ALA A 548 -2.72 16.01 32.68
N GLY A 549 -3.07 15.59 33.91
CA GLY A 549 -2.79 14.29 34.54
C GLY A 549 -3.43 13.04 33.93
N ALA A 550 -4.28 13.16 32.90
CA ALA A 550 -5.18 12.06 32.47
C ALA A 550 -4.98 11.56 31.01
N ARG A 551 -4.00 12.05 30.25
CA ARG A 551 -3.56 11.40 29.00
C ARG A 551 -2.81 10.11 29.32
N ASN A 552 -3.11 9.01 28.62
CA ASN A 552 -2.47 7.72 28.81
C ASN A 552 -1.95 7.18 27.49
N VAL A 553 -0.75 6.62 27.53
CA VAL A 553 -0.12 5.88 26.43
C VAL A 553 0.31 4.54 27.00
N SER A 554 0.12 3.47 26.24
CA SER A 554 0.50 2.12 26.66
C SER A 554 1.72 1.63 25.88
N PHE A 555 2.66 1.00 26.58
CA PHE A 555 3.84 0.34 26.04
C PHE A 555 3.77 -1.15 26.32
N ILE A 556 4.17 -1.96 25.35
CA ILE A 556 4.17 -3.42 25.44
C ILE A 556 5.46 -3.92 24.81
N LYS A 557 6.22 -4.75 25.53
CA LYS A 557 7.46 -5.37 25.05
C LYS A 557 7.36 -6.88 25.03
N PHE A 558 7.94 -7.50 24.01
CA PHE A 558 8.10 -8.94 23.89
C PHE A 558 9.57 -9.31 23.74
N GLY A 559 9.98 -10.38 24.42
CA GLY A 559 11.25 -11.05 24.18
C GLY A 559 11.06 -12.27 23.28
N MET A 560 11.74 -12.29 22.14
CA MET A 560 11.73 -13.44 21.21
C MET A 560 12.70 -14.56 21.65
N GLY A 561 13.49 -14.34 22.70
CA GLY A 561 14.50 -15.29 23.14
C GLY A 561 15.51 -15.55 22.03
N GLU A 562 15.79 -16.82 21.75
CA GLU A 562 16.75 -17.23 20.71
C GLU A 562 16.11 -17.36 19.31
N ILE A 563 14.85 -16.94 19.13
CA ILE A 563 14.18 -16.99 17.81
C ILE A 563 14.81 -15.94 16.89
N GLY A 564 15.30 -16.37 15.74
CA GLY A 564 15.83 -15.46 14.71
C GLY A 564 14.71 -14.73 13.97
N ALA A 565 14.76 -13.40 13.89
CA ALA A 565 13.72 -12.61 13.21
C ALA A 565 13.53 -12.97 11.72
N SER A 566 14.59 -13.43 11.04
CA SER A 566 14.54 -13.89 9.65
C SER A 566 13.71 -15.17 9.44
N SER A 567 13.48 -15.95 10.51
CA SER A 567 12.64 -17.17 10.47
C SER A 567 11.15 -16.89 10.66
N VAL A 568 10.78 -15.65 10.98
CA VAL A 568 9.41 -15.26 11.27
C VAL A 568 8.65 -15.11 9.96
N GLU A 569 7.84 -16.10 9.63
CA GLU A 569 6.96 -16.09 8.45
C GLU A 569 5.71 -15.21 8.68
N GLN A 570 5.24 -15.13 9.93
CA GLN A 570 4.13 -14.27 10.34
C GLN A 570 4.25 -13.88 11.81
N ALA A 571 3.94 -12.63 12.12
CA ALA A 571 3.85 -12.11 13.47
C ALA A 571 2.53 -11.36 13.70
N ILE A 572 1.74 -11.80 14.68
CA ILE A 572 0.47 -11.19 15.04
C ILE A 572 0.56 -10.63 16.47
N LEU A 573 0.46 -9.31 16.60
CA LEU A 573 0.22 -8.67 17.89
C LEU A 573 -1.25 -8.90 18.26
N ARG A 574 -1.50 -9.44 19.46
CA ARG A 574 -2.84 -9.68 20.01
C ARG A 574 -2.98 -9.07 21.39
N VAL A 575 -4.03 -8.28 21.58
CA VAL A 575 -4.42 -7.74 22.89
C VAL A 575 -5.92 -7.96 23.12
N HIS A 576 -6.36 -7.93 24.37
CA HIS A 576 -7.78 -7.97 24.74
C HIS A 576 -8.19 -6.60 25.26
N GLY A 577 -9.28 -6.03 24.75
CA GLY A 577 -9.68 -4.70 25.16
C GLY A 577 -11.06 -4.25 24.71
N GLU A 578 -11.48 -3.10 25.25
CA GLU A 578 -12.77 -2.45 25.00
C GLU A 578 -12.63 -0.93 24.96
N ASN A 579 -13.61 -0.28 24.33
CA ASN A 579 -13.88 1.12 24.57
C ASN A 579 -14.55 1.26 25.95
N ASP A 580 -13.81 1.76 26.93
CA ASP A 580 -14.27 2.04 28.30
C ASP A 580 -14.98 3.41 28.39
N GLY A 581 -15.08 4.13 27.27
CA GLY A 581 -15.86 5.35 27.10
C GLY A 581 -17.29 5.08 26.60
N SER A 582 -18.10 6.14 26.48
CA SER A 582 -19.53 6.04 26.12
C SER A 582 -19.84 6.13 24.62
N ASN A 583 -18.87 6.47 23.76
CA ASN A 583 -19.05 6.38 22.30
C ASN A 583 -19.12 4.91 21.85
N ALA A 584 -19.62 4.69 20.63
CA ALA A 584 -19.72 3.35 20.07
C ALA A 584 -18.34 2.70 19.86
N THR A 585 -17.37 3.49 19.39
CA THR A 585 -16.01 3.04 19.08
C THR A 585 -14.95 4.06 19.48
N VAL A 586 -13.73 3.58 19.66
CA VAL A 586 -12.50 4.39 19.77
C VAL A 586 -11.44 3.82 18.83
N ILE A 587 -10.69 4.67 18.14
CA ILE A 587 -9.59 4.27 17.27
C ILE A 587 -8.29 4.81 17.88
N THR A 588 -7.28 3.96 17.99
CA THR A 588 -5.94 4.32 18.46
C THR A 588 -4.89 3.94 17.43
N HIS A 589 -3.77 4.67 17.39
CA HIS A 589 -2.61 4.29 16.60
C HIS A 589 -1.75 3.29 17.37
N VAL A 590 -1.19 2.33 16.64
CA VAL A 590 -0.19 1.40 17.16
C VAL A 590 1.12 1.67 16.43
N TYR A 591 2.17 1.91 17.20
CA TYR A 591 3.51 2.18 16.73
C TYR A 591 4.46 1.05 17.14
N GLY A 592 5.28 0.55 16.23
CA GLY A 592 6.45 -0.26 16.57
C GLY A 592 7.64 0.67 16.83
N LEU A 593 8.35 0.52 17.95
CA LEU A 593 9.46 1.40 18.33
C LEU A 593 10.80 0.73 18.06
N LEU A 594 11.79 1.53 17.63
CA LEU A 594 13.17 1.06 17.44
C LEU A 594 14.00 1.06 18.73
N SER A 595 13.41 1.55 19.82
CA SER A 595 14.07 1.65 21.12
C SER A 595 13.34 0.81 22.14
N ASP A 596 13.96 -0.28 22.55
CA ASP A 596 13.49 -1.13 23.65
C ASP A 596 14.04 -0.73 25.02
N ASN A 597 14.79 0.38 25.06
CA ASN A 597 15.46 0.89 26.26
C ASN A 597 14.49 1.63 27.21
N TRP A 598 13.45 0.91 27.64
CA TRP A 598 12.57 1.30 28.72
C TRP A 598 12.40 0.10 29.66
N ASP A 599 12.11 0.37 30.93
CA ASP A 599 11.98 -0.66 31.97
C ASP A 599 10.62 -0.47 32.65
N GLU A 600 9.84 -1.54 32.75
CA GLU A 600 8.51 -1.54 33.36
C GLU A 600 8.48 -0.94 34.77
N GLU A 601 9.53 -1.18 35.57
CA GLU A 601 9.59 -0.71 36.97
C GLU A 601 9.88 0.78 37.07
N THR A 602 10.40 1.40 36.00
CA THR A 602 10.91 2.78 36.04
C THR A 602 10.34 3.70 34.96
N ILE A 603 9.59 3.17 33.99
CA ILE A 603 8.97 3.99 32.95
C ILE A 603 7.91 4.91 33.55
N THR A 604 7.94 6.15 33.11
CA THR A 604 7.07 7.26 33.46
C THR A 604 6.85 8.07 32.18
N TRP A 605 5.95 9.05 32.17
CA TRP A 605 5.82 9.92 31.00
C TRP A 605 7.15 10.64 30.69
N ASN A 606 7.84 11.10 31.73
CA ASN A 606 9.06 11.93 31.60
C ASN A 606 10.27 11.22 30.99
N ASN A 607 10.28 9.88 30.97
CA ASN A 607 11.39 9.08 30.40
C ASN A 607 10.91 8.08 29.34
N ALA A 608 9.62 8.06 29.01
CA ALA A 608 9.10 7.20 27.96
C ALA A 608 9.68 7.62 26.59
N PRO A 609 10.06 6.66 25.75
CA PRO A 609 10.52 6.98 24.40
C PRO A 609 9.39 7.56 23.55
N ASN A 610 9.75 8.42 22.59
CA ASN A 610 8.86 8.89 21.52
C ASN A 610 7.64 9.73 21.96
N LEU A 611 7.65 10.33 23.16
CA LEU A 611 6.57 11.21 23.63
C LEU A 611 7.05 12.65 23.87
N LYS A 612 6.29 13.63 23.37
CA LYS A 612 6.46 15.06 23.70
C LYS A 612 6.03 15.36 25.14
N ASP A 613 6.56 16.46 25.68
CA ASP A 613 5.95 17.14 26.84
C ASP A 613 4.55 17.62 26.45
N SER A 614 3.50 16.97 26.97
CA SER A 614 2.17 17.08 26.38
C SER A 614 1.15 17.80 27.29
N LEU A 615 1.50 19.01 27.73
CA LEU A 615 0.56 19.88 28.45
C LEU A 615 -0.35 20.63 27.45
N GLY A 616 -1.66 20.41 27.50
CA GLY A 616 -2.63 21.16 26.70
C GLY A 616 -3.72 20.30 26.05
N VAL A 617 -4.63 20.98 25.34
CA VAL A 617 -5.69 20.38 24.51
C VAL A 617 -5.07 19.76 23.27
N VAL A 618 -5.57 18.61 22.85
CA VAL A 618 -5.17 17.89 21.63
C VAL A 618 -6.43 17.66 20.80
N ASP A 619 -6.75 18.63 19.96
CA ASP A 619 -7.91 18.66 19.07
C ASP A 619 -7.53 18.79 17.58
N ASP A 620 -6.27 19.06 17.28
CA ASP A 620 -5.73 19.18 15.92
C ASP A 620 -4.54 18.23 15.71
N ILE A 621 -4.29 17.84 14.45
CA ILE A 621 -3.17 16.96 14.08
C ILE A 621 -1.83 17.59 14.50
N SER A 622 -1.70 18.91 14.43
CA SER A 622 -0.50 19.64 14.88
C SER A 622 -0.19 19.45 16.37
N HIS A 623 -1.21 19.12 17.18
CA HIS A 623 -1.11 18.88 18.61
C HIS A 623 -0.74 17.42 18.97
N ASN A 624 -0.62 16.54 17.97
CA ASN A 624 -0.19 15.17 18.17
C ASN A 624 1.20 15.09 18.83
N PHE A 625 1.33 14.14 19.76
CA PHE A 625 2.37 14.13 20.79
C PHE A 625 3.34 12.96 20.65
N VAL A 626 3.11 12.04 19.71
CA VAL A 626 4.10 11.03 19.34
C VAL A 626 5.18 11.67 18.47
N GLU A 627 6.44 11.41 18.81
CA GLU A 627 7.62 11.90 18.07
C GLU A 627 8.30 10.79 17.28
N GLY A 628 9.10 11.18 16.28
CA GLY A 628 9.92 10.24 15.52
C GLY A 628 9.12 9.31 14.59
N VAL A 629 7.87 9.63 14.26
CA VAL A 629 7.06 8.83 13.33
C VAL A 629 7.75 8.75 11.96
N GLY A 630 8.07 7.54 11.52
CA GLY A 630 8.85 7.26 10.31
C GLY A 630 10.37 7.31 10.46
N VAL A 631 10.88 7.51 11.69
CA VAL A 631 12.32 7.55 11.99
C VAL A 631 12.68 6.58 13.12
N THR A 632 12.00 6.68 14.27
CA THR A 632 12.19 5.82 15.45
C THR A 632 10.90 5.17 15.94
N ALA A 633 9.76 5.53 15.36
CA ALA A 633 8.46 4.91 15.57
C ALA A 633 7.79 4.64 14.21
N ASP A 634 7.47 3.39 13.92
CA ASP A 634 6.79 2.97 12.70
C ASP A 634 5.31 2.77 12.96
N ILE A 635 4.43 3.27 12.08
CA ILE A 635 3.01 2.96 12.15
C ILE A 635 2.82 1.50 11.73
N VAL A 636 2.31 0.67 12.63
CA VAL A 636 2.05 -0.77 12.36
C VAL A 636 0.56 -1.08 12.25
N GLY A 637 -0.31 -0.13 12.60
CA GLY A 637 -1.75 -0.25 12.41
C GLY A 637 -2.55 0.58 13.39
N HIS A 638 -3.80 0.16 13.56
CA HIS A 638 -4.78 0.79 14.45
C HIS A 638 -5.40 -0.26 15.36
N PHE A 639 -5.97 0.16 16.49
CA PHE A 639 -6.93 -0.65 17.20
C PHE A 639 -8.26 0.08 17.33
N THR A 640 -9.33 -0.55 16.83
CA THR A 640 -10.72 -0.12 17.01
C THR A 640 -11.36 -0.85 18.19
N GLY A 641 -11.47 -0.19 19.34
CA GLY A 641 -12.22 -0.70 20.49
C GLY A 641 -13.73 -0.47 20.34
N THR A 642 -14.54 -1.42 20.82
CA THR A 642 -16.00 -1.31 20.95
C THR A 642 -16.41 -1.46 22.42
N GLN A 643 -17.66 -1.16 22.78
CA GLN A 643 -18.13 -1.25 24.19
C GLN A 643 -18.10 -2.66 24.80
N THR A 644 -17.84 -3.70 24.01
CA THR A 644 -17.70 -5.07 24.50
C THR A 644 -16.26 -5.52 24.30
N ALA A 645 -15.62 -5.94 25.39
CA ALA A 645 -14.28 -6.50 25.36
C ALA A 645 -14.16 -7.65 24.34
N HIS A 646 -13.12 -7.57 23.53
CA HIS A 646 -12.82 -8.57 22.52
C HIS A 646 -11.33 -8.54 22.14
N GLU A 647 -10.90 -9.54 21.36
CA GLU A 647 -9.54 -9.60 20.82
C GLU A 647 -9.34 -8.54 19.73
N LEU A 648 -8.27 -7.76 19.87
CA LEU A 648 -7.76 -6.80 18.91
C LEU A 648 -6.43 -7.34 18.38
N MET A 649 -6.28 -7.45 17.07
CA MET A 649 -5.08 -8.03 16.48
C MET A 649 -4.53 -7.22 15.31
N LEU A 650 -3.21 -7.22 15.15
CA LEU A 650 -2.51 -6.62 14.01
C LEU A 650 -1.50 -7.60 13.44
N ASP A 651 -1.40 -7.64 12.11
CA ASP A 651 -0.31 -8.30 11.41
C ASP A 651 0.90 -7.37 11.40
N VAL A 652 1.86 -7.64 12.30
CA VAL A 652 3.08 -6.86 12.51
C VAL A 652 4.29 -7.52 11.84
N THR A 653 4.07 -8.51 10.96
CA THR A 653 5.13 -9.22 10.23
C THR A 653 6.10 -8.26 9.53
N PRO A 654 5.65 -7.22 8.80
CA PRO A 654 6.57 -6.29 8.14
C PRO A 654 7.48 -5.53 9.11
N PHE A 655 6.99 -5.23 10.32
CA PHE A 655 7.78 -4.53 11.33
C PHE A 655 8.88 -5.43 11.88
N ILE A 656 8.56 -6.68 12.24
CA ILE A 656 9.57 -7.64 12.75
C ILE A 656 10.62 -7.97 11.69
N ALA A 657 10.20 -8.16 10.43
CA ALA A 657 11.13 -8.44 9.35
C ALA A 657 12.13 -7.28 9.09
N ALA A 658 11.71 -6.04 9.33
CA ALA A 658 12.55 -4.85 9.15
C ALA A 658 13.42 -4.52 10.37
N HIS A 659 13.11 -5.08 11.55
CA HIS A 659 13.79 -4.80 12.82
C HIS A 659 14.18 -6.13 13.48
N PRO A 660 15.30 -6.73 13.06
CA PRO A 660 15.62 -8.11 13.43
C PRO A 660 16.24 -8.26 14.84
N ASP A 661 15.91 -7.36 15.77
CA ASP A 661 16.26 -7.56 17.17
C ASP A 661 15.31 -8.57 17.84
N GLN A 662 15.72 -9.05 19.02
CA GLN A 662 14.97 -10.05 19.78
C GLN A 662 14.08 -9.41 20.86
N GLN A 663 14.03 -8.07 20.93
CA GLN A 663 13.16 -7.32 21.81
C GLN A 663 12.26 -6.43 20.96
N ILE A 664 10.95 -6.62 21.09
CA ILE A 664 9.99 -5.95 20.23
C ILE A 664 9.11 -5.06 21.09
N THR A 665 9.20 -3.73 20.91
CA THR A 665 8.37 -2.75 21.61
C THR A 665 7.25 -2.21 20.72
N PHE A 666 6.03 -2.19 21.25
CA PHE A 666 4.89 -1.48 20.69
C PHE A 666 4.40 -0.37 21.64
N MET A 667 3.94 0.72 21.06
CA MET A 667 3.31 1.85 21.75
C MET A 667 1.91 2.09 21.17
N ILE A 668 0.92 2.26 22.05
CA ILE A 668 -0.48 2.49 21.68
C ILE A 668 -0.90 3.85 22.20
N ALA A 669 -1.29 4.74 21.27
CA ALA A 669 -1.62 6.12 21.58
C ALA A 669 -2.95 6.53 20.93
N ARG A 670 -3.74 7.32 21.66
CA ARG A 670 -4.91 8.00 21.12
C ARG A 670 -4.49 9.38 20.64
N GLU A 671 -4.26 9.53 19.35
CA GLU A 671 -3.93 10.82 18.72
C GLU A 671 -5.10 11.34 17.88
N VAL A 672 -5.06 12.62 17.53
CA VAL A 672 -6.03 13.26 16.63
C VAL A 672 -5.85 12.69 15.23
N ARG A 673 -6.95 12.20 14.67
CA ARG A 673 -7.00 11.68 13.30
C ARG A 673 -7.23 12.80 12.30
N PHE A 674 -8.08 13.77 12.63
CA PHE A 674 -8.43 14.92 11.79
C PHE A 674 -8.65 16.17 12.63
N ASP A 675 -8.35 17.35 12.09
CA ASP A 675 -8.47 18.62 12.80
C ASP A 675 -9.90 18.86 13.30
N GLY A 676 -10.01 19.27 14.57
CA GLY A 676 -11.27 19.37 15.31
C GLY A 676 -11.85 18.03 15.82
N GLU A 677 -11.18 16.88 15.66
CA GLU A 677 -11.60 15.64 16.32
C GLU A 677 -11.49 15.82 17.83
N ASN A 678 -12.62 15.73 18.53
CA ASN A 678 -12.64 15.77 19.98
C ASN A 678 -12.14 14.45 20.58
N VAL A 679 -10.84 14.20 20.52
CA VAL A 679 -10.20 13.02 21.12
C VAL A 679 -10.04 13.16 22.62
N ASP A 680 -10.20 14.38 23.12
CA ASP A 680 -10.02 14.71 24.52
C ASP A 680 -11.26 14.37 25.37
N ASP A 681 -12.39 13.89 24.82
CA ASP A 681 -13.53 13.54 25.67
C ASP A 681 -13.44 12.16 26.35
N ALA A 682 -14.04 12.08 27.55
CA ALA A 682 -14.20 10.82 28.28
C ALA A 682 -15.09 9.78 27.56
N LEU A 683 -15.61 10.10 26.36
CA LEU A 683 -16.46 9.20 25.59
C LEU A 683 -15.61 8.21 24.77
N THR A 684 -14.30 8.47 24.57
CA THR A 684 -13.41 7.55 23.82
C THR A 684 -12.14 7.19 24.61
N SER A 685 -12.05 5.95 25.07
CA SER A 685 -10.90 5.47 25.85
C SER A 685 -10.68 3.99 25.61
N LEU A 686 -9.56 3.62 24.97
CA LEU A 686 -9.22 2.21 24.78
C LEU A 686 -8.60 1.67 26.07
N LYS A 687 -9.28 0.72 26.71
CA LYS A 687 -8.78 -0.05 27.85
C LYS A 687 -8.35 -1.42 27.36
N LEU A 688 -7.13 -1.83 27.73
CA LEU A 688 -6.58 -3.13 27.39
C LEU A 688 -6.23 -3.90 28.67
N ALA A 689 -6.33 -5.22 28.63
CA ALA A 689 -5.80 -6.07 29.67
C ALA A 689 -4.26 -5.99 29.68
N SER A 690 -3.67 -5.71 30.85
CA SER A 690 -2.22 -5.88 31.04
C SER A 690 -1.88 -7.33 31.38
N LYS A 691 -0.59 -7.65 31.46
CA LYS A 691 -0.11 -8.96 31.94
C LYS A 691 -0.47 -9.22 33.41
N GLU A 692 -0.74 -8.18 34.21
CA GLU A 692 -1.22 -8.27 35.61
C GLU A 692 -2.74 -8.46 35.73
N SER A 693 -3.51 -8.40 34.64
CA SER A 693 -4.98 -8.52 34.65
C SER A 693 -5.48 -9.72 35.46
N GLY A 694 -4.83 -10.87 35.29
CA GLY A 694 -5.17 -12.13 35.97
C GLY A 694 -6.53 -12.74 35.59
N VAL A 695 -7.33 -12.07 34.75
CA VAL A 695 -8.65 -12.52 34.29
C VAL A 695 -8.62 -12.79 32.78
N ASP A 696 -8.12 -11.83 32.01
CA ASP A 696 -7.94 -11.96 30.57
C ASP A 696 -6.49 -12.32 30.24
N ALA A 697 -6.26 -12.88 29.06
CA ALA A 697 -4.91 -13.00 28.55
C ALA A 697 -4.34 -11.58 28.34
N GLY A 698 -3.20 -11.28 28.98
CA GLY A 698 -2.44 -10.06 28.71
C GLY A 698 -1.92 -10.02 27.27
N PRO A 699 -1.16 -8.99 26.90
CA PRO A 699 -0.68 -8.83 25.54
C PRO A 699 0.17 -10.02 25.06
N GLN A 700 -0.01 -10.38 23.79
CA GLN A 700 0.64 -11.53 23.18
C GLN A 700 1.20 -11.21 21.80
N LEU A 701 2.33 -11.83 21.48
CA LEU A 701 2.91 -11.86 20.15
C LEU A 701 2.89 -13.31 19.65
N ILE A 702 2.09 -13.57 18.62
CA ILE A 702 1.96 -14.89 18.02
C ILE A 702 2.88 -14.95 16.81
N LEU A 703 3.83 -15.88 16.82
CA LEU A 703 4.79 -16.09 15.74
C LEU A 703 4.49 -17.41 15.03
N SER A 704 4.42 -17.36 13.70
CA SER A 704 4.54 -18.52 12.83
C SER A 704 5.95 -18.53 12.26
N LEU A 705 6.65 -19.64 12.41
CA LEU A 705 8.08 -19.75 12.18
C LEU A 705 8.40 -20.88 11.20
N ASP A 706 9.43 -20.68 10.38
CA ASP A 706 9.98 -21.72 9.54
C ASP A 706 10.87 -22.71 10.33
N ALA A 707 11.42 -23.72 9.66
CA ALA A 707 12.25 -24.76 10.28
C ALA A 707 13.63 -24.25 10.77
N THR A 708 14.00 -23.00 10.47
CA THR A 708 15.29 -22.41 10.85
C THR A 708 15.23 -21.61 12.15
N ALA A 709 14.05 -21.53 12.77
CA ALA A 709 13.72 -20.64 13.87
C ALA A 709 14.67 -20.58 15.06
N LEU A 710 15.28 -21.71 15.44
CA LEU A 710 16.40 -21.74 16.39
C LEU A 710 17.69 -21.83 15.58
N PRO A 711 18.52 -20.77 15.50
CA PRO A 711 19.72 -20.77 14.66
C PRO A 711 20.71 -21.91 15.00
N ALA A 712 20.81 -22.27 16.28
CA ALA A 712 21.71 -23.31 16.77
C ALA A 712 21.11 -24.73 16.82
N ASP A 713 19.86 -24.91 16.38
CA ASP A 713 19.23 -26.22 16.17
C ASP A 713 19.66 -26.71 14.79
N PHE A 714 20.82 -27.37 14.74
CA PHE A 714 21.48 -27.77 13.51
C PHE A 714 20.84 -29.04 12.91
N ASN A 715 20.24 -29.91 13.73
CA ASN A 715 19.54 -31.09 13.24
C ASN A 715 18.07 -30.80 12.80
N GLY A 716 17.52 -29.65 13.19
CA GLY A 716 16.18 -29.18 12.84
C GLY A 716 15.06 -29.88 13.61
N ASP A 717 15.33 -30.43 14.80
CA ASP A 717 14.34 -31.17 15.58
C ASP A 717 13.50 -30.30 16.52
N GLY A 718 13.79 -29.00 16.57
CA GLY A 718 13.13 -27.99 17.40
C GLY A 718 13.73 -27.85 18.80
N VAL A 719 14.86 -28.50 19.10
CA VAL A 719 15.59 -28.44 20.37
C VAL A 719 17.05 -28.09 20.10
N VAL A 720 17.68 -27.31 20.99
CA VAL A 720 19.13 -27.10 20.96
C VAL A 720 19.79 -27.91 22.06
N ASP A 721 20.47 -29.00 21.71
CA ASP A 721 21.05 -29.94 22.68
C ASP A 721 22.44 -30.51 22.29
N GLY A 722 22.79 -31.68 22.83
CA GLY A 722 24.07 -32.33 22.59
C GLY A 722 24.21 -32.91 21.18
N GLU A 723 23.11 -33.18 20.46
CA GLU A 723 23.13 -33.62 19.07
C GLU A 723 23.59 -32.49 18.14
N ASP A 724 23.13 -31.27 18.38
CA ASP A 724 23.59 -30.06 17.67
C ASP A 724 25.07 -29.81 17.90
N LEU A 725 25.53 -29.95 19.14
CA LEU A 725 26.97 -29.88 19.42
C LEU A 725 27.77 -30.90 18.61
N GLY A 726 27.19 -32.08 18.35
CA GLY A 726 27.74 -33.09 17.47
C GLY A 726 27.87 -32.61 16.03
N ALA A 727 26.84 -31.94 15.51
CA ALA A 727 26.85 -31.32 14.18
C ALA A 727 27.94 -30.25 14.07
N TRP A 728 27.99 -29.29 14.99
CA TRP A 728 29.02 -28.24 15.02
C TRP A 728 30.44 -28.82 15.09
N LYS A 729 30.68 -29.80 15.96
CA LYS A 729 31.99 -30.47 16.06
C LYS A 729 32.42 -31.15 14.77
N THR A 730 31.46 -31.55 13.93
CA THR A 730 31.74 -32.19 12.64
C THR A 730 32.04 -31.16 11.56
N GLY A 731 31.43 -29.97 11.63
CA GLY A 731 31.63 -28.90 10.64
C GLY A 731 32.71 -27.88 10.97
N VAL A 732 33.15 -27.75 12.23
CA VAL A 732 34.10 -26.71 12.63
C VAL A 732 35.35 -26.65 11.73
N GLY A 733 35.66 -25.45 11.24
CA GLY A 733 36.75 -25.16 10.30
C GLY A 733 36.37 -25.31 8.81
N ARG A 734 35.08 -25.48 8.51
CA ARG A 734 34.52 -25.39 7.15
C ARG A 734 34.28 -23.94 6.78
N ASN A 735 34.71 -23.51 5.58
CA ASN A 735 34.60 -22.11 5.15
C ASN A 735 34.08 -21.99 3.71
N GLY A 736 33.08 -21.15 3.50
CA GLY A 736 32.53 -20.75 2.20
C GLY A 736 31.46 -21.67 1.59
N ASP A 737 31.14 -22.78 2.25
CA ASP A 737 30.08 -23.72 1.86
C ASP A 737 29.36 -24.34 3.07
N ALA A 738 29.51 -23.75 4.25
CA ALA A 738 28.76 -24.20 5.41
C ALA A 738 27.26 -23.95 5.22
N LEU A 739 26.49 -24.81 5.87
CA LEU A 739 25.03 -24.75 5.90
C LEU A 739 24.66 -24.96 7.37
N LYS A 740 23.44 -24.56 7.75
CA LYS A 740 22.95 -24.75 9.13
C LYS A 740 23.25 -26.13 9.71
N GLY A 741 22.96 -27.21 8.97
CA GLY A 741 23.21 -28.58 9.43
C GLY A 741 24.68 -28.98 9.60
N HIS A 742 25.62 -28.14 9.16
CA HIS A 742 27.05 -28.29 9.45
C HIS A 742 27.47 -27.59 10.75
N GLY A 743 26.60 -26.80 11.36
CA GLY A 743 26.92 -25.99 12.55
C GLY A 743 27.05 -24.50 12.30
N ASP A 744 26.63 -23.99 11.13
CA ASP A 744 26.64 -22.56 10.77
C ASP A 744 25.36 -21.88 11.29
N ALA A 745 25.45 -21.28 12.47
CA ALA A 745 24.33 -20.67 13.18
C ALA A 745 24.05 -19.25 12.71
N ASP A 746 25.06 -18.47 12.33
CA ASP A 746 24.86 -17.08 11.87
C ASP A 746 24.71 -16.93 10.35
N GLN A 747 24.82 -18.05 9.62
CA GLN A 747 24.63 -18.17 8.17
C GLN A 747 25.64 -17.35 7.36
N ASP A 748 26.85 -17.17 7.89
CA ASP A 748 27.93 -16.48 7.19
C ASP A 748 28.69 -17.38 6.19
N GLY A 749 28.36 -18.68 6.19
CA GLY A 749 28.92 -19.68 5.30
C GLY A 749 30.18 -20.36 5.82
N ASP A 750 30.58 -20.11 7.08
CA ASP A 750 31.60 -20.88 7.78
C ASP A 750 31.08 -21.55 9.08
N VAL A 751 31.94 -22.32 9.77
CA VAL A 751 31.61 -22.93 11.06
C VAL A 751 32.75 -22.68 12.03
N ASP A 752 32.55 -21.75 12.94
CA ASP A 752 33.62 -21.24 13.79
C ASP A 752 33.19 -21.05 15.27
N GLY A 753 33.93 -20.21 16.01
CA GLY A 753 33.67 -19.94 17.42
C GLY A 753 32.41 -19.10 17.69
N ILE A 754 31.94 -18.32 16.70
CA ILE A 754 30.70 -17.54 16.78
C ILE A 754 29.51 -18.50 16.82
N ASP A 755 29.49 -19.50 15.94
CA ASP A 755 28.42 -20.51 15.95
C ASP A 755 28.40 -21.34 17.23
N PHE A 756 29.60 -21.69 17.72
CA PHE A 756 29.72 -22.39 18.97
C PHE A 756 29.14 -21.59 20.12
N LEU A 757 29.38 -20.28 20.14
CA LEU A 757 28.83 -19.37 21.14
C LEU A 757 27.30 -19.27 21.01
N SER A 758 26.77 -19.25 19.79
CA SER A 758 25.32 -19.31 19.53
C SER A 758 24.70 -20.57 20.12
N TRP A 759 25.31 -21.75 19.86
CA TRP A 759 24.89 -23.00 20.49
C TRP A 759 24.98 -22.97 22.03
N GLN A 760 26.07 -22.43 22.58
CA GLN A 760 26.25 -22.35 24.04
C GLN A 760 25.18 -21.48 24.71
N ARG A 761 24.76 -20.39 24.06
CA ARG A 761 23.70 -19.50 24.55
C ARG A 761 22.32 -20.13 24.44
N ALA A 762 22.08 -20.83 23.32
CA ALA A 762 20.79 -21.43 23.05
C ALA A 762 20.58 -22.82 23.68
N LEU A 763 21.60 -23.44 24.28
CA LEU A 763 21.53 -24.79 24.87
C LEU A 763 20.33 -24.94 25.83
N GLY A 764 19.44 -25.88 25.51
CA GLY A 764 18.21 -26.16 26.25
C GLY A 764 16.97 -25.40 25.75
N SER A 765 17.12 -24.53 24.74
CA SER A 765 15.98 -23.93 24.04
C SER A 765 15.19 -25.00 23.30
N GLN A 766 13.87 -24.87 23.33
CA GLN A 766 12.95 -25.80 22.68
C GLN A 766 11.73 -25.04 22.15
N LEU A 767 11.37 -25.29 20.90
CA LEU A 767 10.12 -24.82 20.32
C LEU A 767 8.99 -25.85 20.54
N PRO A 768 7.74 -25.39 20.74
CA PRO A 768 6.59 -26.27 20.73
C PRO A 768 6.39 -26.82 19.30
N VAL A 769 6.68 -28.10 19.10
CA VAL A 769 6.39 -28.78 17.83
C VAL A 769 4.87 -28.72 17.60
N ILE A 770 4.43 -28.18 16.46
CA ILE A 770 3.02 -28.26 16.08
C ILE A 770 2.73 -29.75 15.92
N ALA A 771 1.90 -30.30 16.81
CA ALA A 771 1.44 -31.67 16.67
C ALA A 771 0.76 -31.77 15.30
N THR A 772 1.43 -32.40 14.33
CA THR A 772 0.77 -32.83 13.12
C THR A 772 -0.45 -33.62 13.58
N ILE A 773 -1.63 -33.21 13.13
CA ILE A 773 -2.85 -33.96 13.42
C ILE A 773 -2.61 -35.30 12.74
N ALA A 774 -2.14 -36.30 13.49
CA ALA A 774 -2.10 -37.65 13.03
C ALA A 774 -3.53 -37.93 12.58
N ALA A 775 -3.73 -38.15 11.29
CA ALA A 775 -5.03 -38.49 10.74
C ALA A 775 -5.57 -39.63 11.60
N ALA A 776 -6.49 -39.32 12.51
CA ALA A 776 -7.12 -40.34 13.31
C ALA A 776 -7.76 -41.25 12.28
N ALA A 777 -7.25 -42.48 12.17
CA ALA A 777 -7.81 -43.47 11.27
C ALA A 777 -9.30 -43.54 11.60
N VAL A 778 -10.13 -42.96 10.71
CA VAL A 778 -11.58 -43.07 10.82
C VAL A 778 -11.82 -44.57 10.85
N PRO A 779 -12.44 -45.13 11.90
CA PRO A 779 -12.72 -46.55 11.90
C PRO A 779 -13.63 -46.81 10.72
N GLU A 780 -13.09 -47.43 9.66
CA GLU A 780 -13.94 -47.96 8.61
C GLU A 780 -14.96 -48.86 9.31
N PRO A 781 -16.27 -48.67 9.10
CA PRO A 781 -17.24 -49.56 9.68
C PRO A 781 -16.86 -50.95 9.18
N SER A 782 -16.45 -51.82 10.12
CA SER A 782 -16.03 -53.18 9.83
C SER A 782 -17.00 -53.76 8.80
N ALA A 783 -16.48 -54.35 7.71
CA ALA A 783 -17.29 -54.91 6.62
C ALA A 783 -18.43 -55.84 7.10
N PHE A 784 -18.34 -56.30 8.36
CA PHE A 784 -19.40 -56.95 9.13
C PHE A 784 -20.74 -56.19 9.22
N VAL A 785 -20.75 -54.85 9.35
CA VAL A 785 -21.99 -54.06 9.46
C VAL A 785 -22.70 -53.92 8.11
N LEU A 786 -21.95 -53.79 7.00
CA LEU A 786 -22.51 -53.79 5.64
C LEU A 786 -23.06 -55.16 5.22
N VAL A 787 -22.45 -56.27 5.68
CA VAL A 787 -22.98 -57.63 5.45
C VAL A 787 -24.24 -57.91 6.25
N LEU A 788 -24.38 -57.37 7.47
CA LEU A 788 -25.61 -57.52 8.27
C LEU A 788 -26.78 -56.70 7.73
N CYS A 789 -26.52 -55.48 7.22
CA CYS A 789 -27.57 -54.67 6.57
C CYS A 789 -27.98 -55.22 5.19
N GLY A 790 -27.05 -55.80 4.41
CA GLY A 790 -27.39 -56.46 3.13
C GLY A 790 -28.11 -57.81 3.28
N GLY A 791 -27.89 -58.53 4.40
CA GLY A 791 -28.51 -59.83 4.66
C GLY A 791 -30.00 -59.77 5.04
N TRP A 792 -30.46 -58.65 5.59
CA TRP A 792 -31.86 -58.46 6.00
C TRP A 792 -32.75 -58.01 4.83
N SER A 793 -32.19 -57.36 3.81
CA SER A 793 -32.91 -56.94 2.59
C SER A 793 -33.18 -58.10 1.62
N TRP A 794 -32.35 -59.15 1.60
CA TRP A 794 -32.52 -60.27 0.67
C TRP A 794 -33.62 -61.27 1.10
N LYS A 795 -33.87 -61.42 2.42
CA LYS A 795 -34.95 -62.31 2.92
C LYS A 795 -36.35 -61.69 2.84
N ALA A 796 -36.47 -60.37 2.75
CA ALA A 796 -37.76 -59.69 2.56
C ALA A 796 -38.27 -59.73 1.09
N PHE A 797 -37.40 -59.98 0.10
CA PHE A 797 -37.78 -59.96 -1.33
C PHE A 797 -38.21 -61.32 -1.91
N ARG A 798 -38.15 -62.42 -1.14
CA ARG A 798 -38.64 -63.76 -1.56
C ARG A 798 -40.02 -64.15 -1.03
N GLY A 799 -40.70 -63.26 -0.29
CA GLY A 799 -42.04 -63.48 0.26
C GLY A 799 -43.20 -62.87 -0.53
N LEU A 800 -42.94 -62.16 -1.65
CA LEU A 800 -43.96 -61.41 -2.39
C LEU A 800 -44.10 -61.80 -3.87
N ILE A 801 -43.72 -63.04 -4.23
CA ILE A 801 -44.14 -63.70 -5.47
C ILE A 801 -44.56 -65.14 -5.16
N ARG A 802 -45.79 -65.27 -4.65
CA ARG A 802 -46.69 -66.42 -4.85
C ARG A 802 -48.12 -65.96 -4.71
#